data_AF-A0A7M1SYC9-F1
#
_entry.id   AF-A0A7M1SYC9-F1
#
_cell.length_a   1.000
_cell.length_b   1.000
_cell.length_c   1.000
_cell.angle_alpha   90.00
_cell.angle_beta   90.00
_cell.angle_gamma   90.00
#
_symmetry.space_group_name_H-M   'P 1'
#
loop_
_entity.id
_entity.type
_entity.pdbx_description
1 polymer ?
#
loop_
_entity_poly.entity_id
_entity_poly.type
_entity_poly.pdbx_seq_one_letter_code
_entity_poly.pdbx_strand_id
1 'polypeptide(L)'
;MLLLPTAASSAPVASAATDPVGDLPLLSDPFLQSPTADGVHVVWNTEFEGSNHVVLLGPQVATLTAEQAQQAAAGATFTGVRVIHAESLKYSRLAEDSSSRIPDAVRPTEEEGIVHRDVWRHEATIDGLATGEVVPYRVVSTDAGDAAVSGTFSLRPSPAADDDLRILLTSDHQAMANTAANLQLAAETIGDIDGVFLAGDLVNHPDRASEWFDDSRGSAFLAVLQGNGNRLDNHGITAYHGGEIIQNAPLFPAVGNHEVHGRVAGAASIGAAYGSPVPIAVAEAEYERVAAEVNPTDDPQTRAQWIEDNSFSTTSYEEMFTLPDDSPGGETYYATTFGGVRLVSLYSTRIWRSPTAVADPEERTSSSRYQEAASSLDEPLEQGYGEHIFESLAVGSEQYEWLEEELASDEFQDAAYRIVMLHESPQGLGDNVMPQFADPVRIEETNDSGEVIGVRYEYPPEGNILRHDLQPLLEGAEVDLVHNGHSHLWNRFESENGVNYLETSNTGNTYGAYHELSGRSRPLPGLPWDDENYLAQGNPGGLEPIVPNVEPFTAEDGTPLPFVQSNDLAVFAMLDTGAGEVVSYAFDVRTPEIDPWVIDRFELGRSVGEEPGGEEPGGEEPGGEEPGGEEPGGEEPGGEEPGGEEPGGEEPGDDGEPATVTLSTSSVVAGDALEVNGSGFPPGEEVRIELHSHTIELATVEADGSGTVTAQVTIPATAVGSHRIVLISESGVRASAALTVTAAAGGGDLAETGSDTPVWMVAGSAALLFGGMTMFLVARQRRTIPES
;
A
#
# COMPACT_ATOMS: atom_id res chain seq x y z
N MET A 1 -46.46 -28.29 21.90
CA MET A 1 -46.40 -27.21 20.91
C MET A 1 -45.33 -26.26 21.37
N LEU A 2 -44.12 -26.46 20.85
CA LEU A 2 -42.94 -25.58 20.88
C LEU A 2 -41.86 -26.41 20.15
N LEU A 3 -41.74 -26.13 18.85
CA LEU A 3 -40.79 -26.75 17.94
C LEU A 3 -39.43 -26.09 18.16
N LEU A 4 -38.42 -26.90 18.47
CA LEU A 4 -37.01 -26.51 18.44
C LEU A 4 -36.62 -26.25 16.98
N PRO A 5 -35.87 -25.18 16.67
CA PRO A 5 -35.34 -24.98 15.33
C PRO A 5 -34.28 -26.05 15.07
N THR A 6 -34.46 -26.78 13.97
CA THR A 6 -33.49 -27.71 13.41
C THR A 6 -32.28 -26.91 12.91
N ALA A 7 -31.10 -27.22 13.43
CA ALA A 7 -29.83 -26.80 12.87
C ALA A 7 -29.83 -27.10 11.37
N ALA A 8 -29.68 -26.06 10.55
CA ALA A 8 -29.43 -26.21 9.14
C ALA A 8 -28.10 -26.98 9.00
N SER A 9 -28.14 -28.07 8.25
CA SER A 9 -26.96 -28.80 7.82
C SER A 9 -26.06 -27.82 7.07
N SER A 10 -24.93 -27.47 7.65
CA SER A 10 -23.82 -26.83 6.92
C SER A 10 -23.55 -27.70 5.69
N ALA A 11 -23.72 -27.12 4.51
CA ALA A 11 -23.23 -27.71 3.27
C ALA A 11 -21.72 -27.96 3.43
N PRO A 12 -21.16 -28.99 2.79
CA PRO A 12 -19.72 -29.19 2.82
C PRO A 12 -19.06 -27.94 2.23
N VAL A 13 -18.16 -27.33 3.01
CA VAL A 13 -17.20 -26.34 2.53
C VAL A 13 -16.53 -26.94 1.30
N ALA A 14 -16.73 -26.31 0.14
CA ALA A 14 -16.02 -26.69 -1.07
C ALA A 14 -14.53 -26.51 -0.80
N SER A 15 -13.75 -27.56 -1.05
CA SER A 15 -12.29 -27.49 -1.03
C SER A 15 -11.84 -26.36 -1.96
N ALA A 16 -10.98 -25.45 -1.48
CA ALA A 16 -10.19 -24.58 -2.33
C ALA A 16 -9.55 -25.44 -3.43
N ALA A 17 -9.71 -25.04 -4.69
CA ALA A 17 -9.20 -25.76 -5.85
C ALA A 17 -7.95 -25.06 -6.36
N THR A 18 -6.84 -25.22 -5.63
CA THR A 18 -5.54 -24.60 -5.94
C THR A 18 -4.75 -25.35 -7.02
N ASP A 19 -5.40 -25.88 -8.06
CA ASP A 19 -4.65 -26.34 -9.23
C ASP A 19 -5.52 -26.18 -10.49
N PRO A 20 -5.09 -25.38 -11.48
CA PRO A 20 -5.71 -25.43 -12.80
C PRO A 20 -5.63 -26.86 -13.31
N VAL A 21 -6.78 -27.43 -13.68
CA VAL A 21 -6.86 -28.83 -14.13
C VAL A 21 -6.88 -28.84 -15.65
N GLY A 22 -5.76 -29.21 -16.28
CA GLY A 22 -5.63 -29.22 -17.72
C GLY A 22 -4.18 -29.42 -18.18
N ASP A 23 -3.99 -29.57 -19.50
CA ASP A 23 -2.67 -29.70 -20.13
C ASP A 23 -2.03 -28.34 -20.46
N LEU A 24 -2.82 -27.25 -20.41
CA LEU A 24 -2.36 -25.88 -20.62
C LEU A 24 -2.38 -25.08 -19.30
N PRO A 25 -1.39 -24.21 -19.04
CA PRO A 25 -1.40 -23.32 -17.89
C PRO A 25 -2.29 -22.09 -18.13
N LEU A 26 -2.98 -21.64 -17.08
CA LEU A 26 -3.45 -20.25 -17.00
C LEU A 26 -2.28 -19.40 -16.49
N LEU A 27 -2.19 -18.15 -16.98
CA LEU A 27 -1.19 -17.19 -16.50
C LEU A 27 -1.67 -16.43 -15.26
N SER A 28 -2.99 -16.30 -15.09
CA SER A 28 -3.66 -15.84 -13.87
C SER A 28 -4.93 -16.67 -13.62
N ASP A 29 -5.34 -16.78 -12.35
CA ASP A 29 -6.73 -17.14 -12.07
C ASP A 29 -7.68 -16.03 -12.57
N PRO A 30 -8.98 -16.30 -12.74
CA PRO A 30 -9.90 -15.25 -13.12
C PRO A 30 -10.09 -14.24 -11.99
N PHE A 31 -10.20 -12.96 -12.33
CA PHE A 31 -10.50 -11.86 -11.40
C PHE A 31 -11.71 -11.05 -11.85
N LEU A 32 -12.36 -10.39 -10.89
CA LEU A 32 -13.62 -9.67 -11.08
C LEU A 32 -13.40 -8.16 -11.20
N GLN A 33 -14.16 -7.53 -12.09
CA GLN A 33 -14.09 -6.09 -12.36
C GLN A 33 -15.47 -5.52 -12.70
N SER A 34 -15.61 -4.19 -12.59
CA SER A 34 -16.74 -3.42 -13.10
C SER A 34 -18.12 -4.06 -12.85
N PRO A 35 -18.50 -4.32 -11.58
CA PRO A 35 -19.80 -4.88 -11.26
C PRO A 35 -20.92 -3.91 -11.65
N THR A 36 -21.98 -4.42 -12.25
CA THR A 36 -23.19 -3.67 -12.62
C THR A 36 -24.38 -4.14 -11.77
N ALA A 37 -25.53 -3.48 -11.89
CA ALA A 37 -26.73 -3.83 -11.12
C ALA A 37 -27.21 -5.28 -11.33
N ASP A 38 -26.86 -5.92 -12.45
CA ASP A 38 -27.26 -7.29 -12.81
C ASP A 38 -26.10 -8.13 -13.38
N GLY A 39 -24.85 -7.71 -13.19
CA GLY A 39 -23.71 -8.30 -13.87
C GLY A 39 -22.36 -7.96 -13.26
N VAL A 40 -21.30 -8.53 -13.84
CA VAL A 40 -19.90 -8.32 -13.47
C VAL A 40 -18.99 -8.81 -14.60
N HIS A 41 -17.81 -8.23 -14.72
CA HIS A 41 -16.80 -8.66 -15.70
C HIS A 41 -15.88 -9.71 -15.08
N VAL A 42 -15.58 -10.77 -15.83
CA VAL A 42 -14.66 -11.83 -15.44
C VAL A 42 -13.48 -11.82 -16.41
N VAL A 43 -12.27 -11.58 -15.90
CA VAL A 43 -11.05 -11.42 -16.69
C VAL A 43 -10.02 -12.47 -16.29
N TRP A 44 -9.27 -13.01 -17.24
CA TRP A 44 -8.13 -13.90 -16.98
C TRP A 44 -7.11 -13.84 -18.11
N ASN A 45 -5.91 -14.35 -17.86
CA ASN A 45 -4.79 -14.22 -18.78
C ASN A 45 -4.19 -15.57 -19.17
N THR A 46 -3.68 -15.64 -20.39
CA THR A 46 -2.92 -16.80 -20.89
C THR A 46 -1.72 -16.34 -21.73
N GLU A 47 -0.76 -17.23 -21.94
CA GLU A 47 0.38 -17.02 -22.85
C GLU A 47 0.10 -17.52 -24.28
N PHE A 48 -1.15 -17.88 -24.59
CA PHE A 48 -1.55 -18.41 -25.89
C PHE A 48 -2.84 -17.73 -26.36
N GLU A 49 -2.94 -17.44 -27.65
CA GLU A 49 -4.15 -16.80 -28.20
C GLU A 49 -5.40 -17.65 -27.94
N GLY A 50 -5.26 -18.95 -28.10
CA GLY A 50 -6.32 -19.92 -27.92
C GLY A 50 -7.35 -19.92 -29.04
N SER A 51 -8.27 -20.87 -28.95
CA SER A 51 -9.34 -21.05 -29.94
C SER A 51 -10.73 -20.82 -29.36
N ASN A 52 -10.86 -20.86 -28.04
CA ASN A 52 -12.12 -20.65 -27.32
C ASN A 52 -11.86 -20.34 -25.85
N HIS A 53 -12.57 -19.35 -25.33
CA HIS A 53 -12.44 -18.83 -23.97
C HIS A 53 -13.85 -18.62 -23.42
N VAL A 54 -14.17 -19.26 -22.30
CA VAL A 54 -15.52 -19.22 -21.72
C VAL A 54 -15.51 -19.15 -20.21
N VAL A 55 -16.55 -18.51 -19.67
CA VAL A 55 -16.98 -18.65 -18.28
C VAL A 55 -18.08 -19.71 -18.22
N LEU A 56 -17.90 -20.70 -17.36
CA LEU A 56 -18.94 -21.64 -16.93
C LEU A 56 -19.56 -21.10 -15.64
N LEU A 57 -20.85 -20.84 -15.65
CA LEU A 57 -21.57 -20.19 -14.55
C LEU A 57 -22.76 -21.04 -14.07
N GLY A 58 -22.92 -21.19 -12.76
CA GLY A 58 -24.13 -21.76 -12.16
C GLY A 58 -23.89 -22.87 -11.15
N PRO A 59 -24.93 -23.30 -10.41
CA PRO A 59 -24.81 -24.09 -9.18
C PRO A 59 -24.20 -25.49 -9.35
N GLN A 60 -24.05 -25.99 -10.58
CA GLN A 60 -23.46 -27.29 -10.87
C GLN A 60 -22.02 -27.21 -11.42
N VAL A 61 -21.48 -26.02 -11.65
CA VAL A 61 -20.14 -25.83 -12.23
C VAL A 61 -19.05 -26.51 -11.39
N ALA A 62 -19.13 -26.40 -10.07
CA ALA A 62 -18.19 -27.04 -9.14
C ALA A 62 -18.15 -28.58 -9.27
N THR A 63 -19.21 -29.19 -9.81
CA THR A 63 -19.33 -30.65 -9.95
C THR A 63 -18.73 -31.19 -11.24
N LEU A 64 -18.40 -30.32 -12.20
CA LEU A 64 -17.84 -30.71 -13.48
C LEU A 64 -16.39 -31.17 -13.31
N THR A 65 -16.04 -32.31 -13.90
CA THR A 65 -14.63 -32.67 -14.11
C THR A 65 -14.00 -31.71 -15.13
N ALA A 66 -12.66 -31.65 -15.20
CA ALA A 66 -11.98 -30.85 -16.22
C ALA A 66 -12.38 -31.25 -17.65
N GLU A 67 -12.51 -32.55 -17.92
CA GLU A 67 -12.99 -33.05 -19.21
C GLU A 67 -14.42 -32.57 -19.51
N GLN A 68 -15.30 -32.55 -18.51
CA GLN A 68 -16.67 -32.03 -18.68
C GLN A 68 -16.69 -30.50 -18.88
N ALA A 69 -15.84 -29.76 -18.17
CA ALA A 69 -15.68 -28.32 -18.36
C ALA A 69 -15.17 -28.00 -19.77
N GLN A 70 -14.18 -28.74 -20.27
CA GLN A 70 -13.71 -28.64 -21.65
C GLN A 70 -14.80 -28.98 -22.67
N GLN A 71 -15.59 -30.05 -22.43
CA GLN A 71 -16.74 -30.37 -23.28
C GLN A 71 -17.79 -29.25 -23.26
N ALA A 72 -18.03 -28.62 -22.11
CA ALA A 72 -18.95 -27.49 -21.99
C ALA A 72 -18.47 -26.29 -22.82
N ALA A 73 -17.18 -25.97 -22.75
CA ALA A 73 -16.56 -24.96 -23.61
C ALA A 73 -16.73 -25.30 -25.10
N ALA A 74 -16.60 -26.56 -25.48
CA ALA A 74 -16.85 -27.04 -26.85
C ALA A 74 -18.35 -27.11 -27.26
N GLY A 75 -19.26 -26.63 -26.41
CA GLY A 75 -20.70 -26.53 -26.71
C GLY A 75 -21.57 -27.69 -26.20
N ALA A 76 -21.03 -28.61 -25.40
CA ALA A 76 -21.85 -29.59 -24.69
C ALA A 76 -22.69 -28.90 -23.60
N THR A 77 -23.90 -29.38 -23.39
CA THR A 77 -24.82 -28.79 -22.41
C THR A 77 -24.86 -29.60 -21.13
N PHE A 78 -24.73 -28.91 -20.00
CA PHE A 78 -24.84 -29.49 -18.67
C PHE A 78 -25.97 -28.77 -17.91
N THR A 79 -26.76 -29.54 -17.16
CA THR A 79 -27.90 -28.96 -16.42
C THR A 79 -27.39 -28.03 -15.34
N GLY A 80 -27.93 -26.80 -15.27
CA GLY A 80 -27.53 -25.81 -14.27
C GLY A 80 -26.17 -25.15 -14.53
N VAL A 81 -25.69 -25.21 -15.78
CA VAL A 81 -24.46 -24.54 -16.24
C VAL A 81 -24.81 -23.67 -17.44
N ARG A 82 -24.57 -22.36 -17.33
CA ARG A 82 -24.53 -21.38 -18.42
C ARG A 82 -23.10 -21.29 -18.93
N VAL A 83 -22.94 -21.09 -20.23
CA VAL A 83 -21.65 -20.86 -20.88
C VAL A 83 -21.69 -19.46 -21.47
N ILE A 84 -20.75 -18.61 -21.07
CA ILE A 84 -20.58 -17.24 -21.58
C ILE A 84 -19.24 -17.17 -22.29
N HIS A 85 -19.20 -16.65 -23.50
CA HIS A 85 -17.95 -16.51 -24.26
C HIS A 85 -17.23 -15.23 -23.88
N ALA A 86 -15.90 -15.28 -23.87
CA ALA A 86 -15.05 -14.13 -23.67
C ALA A 86 -14.57 -13.55 -25.02
N GLU A 87 -14.27 -12.26 -24.99
CA GLU A 87 -13.48 -11.56 -26.01
C GLU A 87 -12.00 -11.59 -25.61
N SER A 88 -11.11 -11.60 -26.60
CA SER A 88 -9.67 -11.68 -26.38
C SER A 88 -8.96 -10.43 -26.89
N LEU A 89 -8.04 -9.91 -26.10
CA LEU A 89 -7.10 -8.84 -26.43
C LEU A 89 -5.67 -9.35 -26.23
N LYS A 90 -4.75 -9.01 -27.14
CA LYS A 90 -3.31 -9.20 -26.90
C LYS A 90 -2.77 -7.92 -26.29
N TYR A 91 -2.06 -8.02 -25.17
CA TYR A 91 -1.37 -6.86 -24.62
C TYR A 91 -0.33 -6.34 -25.60
N SER A 92 -0.22 -5.02 -25.71
CA SER A 92 0.62 -4.37 -26.71
C SER A 92 2.03 -4.04 -26.20
N ARG A 93 2.21 -3.92 -24.87
CA ARG A 93 3.44 -3.40 -24.25
C ARG A 93 4.18 -4.37 -23.36
N LEU A 94 3.55 -5.46 -22.96
CA LEU A 94 4.14 -6.40 -22.00
C LEU A 94 5.41 -7.05 -22.54
N ALA A 95 6.48 -6.98 -21.74
CA ALA A 95 7.81 -7.39 -22.12
C ALA A 95 8.61 -7.95 -20.93
N GLU A 96 9.80 -8.46 -21.25
CA GLU A 96 10.80 -8.92 -20.30
C GLU A 96 12.19 -8.36 -20.68
N ASP A 97 13.10 -8.29 -19.72
CA ASP A 97 14.51 -7.95 -19.95
C ASP A 97 15.43 -8.77 -19.02
N SER A 98 16.73 -8.47 -19.03
CA SER A 98 17.72 -9.16 -18.19
C SER A 98 17.51 -9.03 -16.68
N SER A 99 16.75 -8.03 -16.23
CA SER A 99 16.38 -7.82 -14.83
C SER A 99 15.09 -8.55 -14.45
N SER A 100 14.38 -9.16 -15.41
CA SER A 100 13.15 -9.90 -15.14
C SER A 100 13.40 -11.08 -14.23
N ARG A 101 12.50 -11.31 -13.28
CA ARG A 101 12.59 -12.42 -12.33
C ARG A 101 11.83 -13.62 -12.88
N ILE A 102 12.30 -14.16 -14.00
CA ILE A 102 11.76 -15.36 -14.68
C ILE A 102 12.84 -16.43 -14.83
N PRO A 103 12.52 -17.69 -15.17
CA PRO A 103 13.52 -18.75 -15.30
C PRO A 103 14.66 -18.37 -16.26
N ASP A 104 15.91 -18.64 -15.85
CA ASP A 104 17.12 -18.24 -16.62
C ASP A 104 17.13 -18.77 -18.06
N ALA A 105 16.40 -19.85 -18.35
CA ALA A 105 16.32 -20.44 -19.69
C ALA A 105 15.53 -19.58 -20.71
N VAL A 106 14.65 -18.70 -20.23
CA VAL A 106 13.79 -17.84 -21.07
C VAL A 106 13.99 -16.35 -20.79
N ARG A 107 14.84 -16.00 -19.81
CA ARG A 107 15.15 -14.61 -19.49
C ARG A 107 16.01 -13.98 -20.58
N PRO A 108 15.63 -12.80 -21.11
CA PRO A 108 16.47 -12.08 -22.06
C PRO A 108 17.84 -11.76 -21.49
N THR A 109 18.85 -11.74 -22.35
CA THR A 109 20.19 -11.24 -22.01
C THR A 109 20.23 -9.71 -22.08
N GLU A 110 21.23 -9.10 -21.46
CA GLU A 110 21.44 -7.64 -21.54
C GLU A 110 21.62 -7.16 -23.00
N GLU A 111 22.20 -7.99 -23.88
CA GLU A 111 22.36 -7.67 -25.31
C GLU A 111 21.04 -7.72 -26.08
N GLU A 112 20.09 -8.55 -25.66
CA GLU A 112 18.76 -8.64 -26.28
C GLU A 112 17.86 -7.46 -25.89
N GLY A 113 18.15 -6.79 -24.76
CA GLY A 113 17.40 -5.63 -24.30
C GLY A 113 15.98 -5.98 -23.87
N ILE A 114 15.01 -5.15 -24.29
CA ILE A 114 13.58 -5.35 -24.02
C ILE A 114 13.00 -6.32 -25.07
N VAL A 115 12.47 -7.44 -24.62
CA VAL A 115 11.88 -8.48 -25.47
C VAL A 115 10.39 -8.62 -25.14
N HIS A 116 9.54 -8.40 -26.14
CA HIS A 116 8.10 -8.53 -26.01
C HIS A 116 7.68 -9.94 -25.53
N ARG A 117 6.72 -10.03 -24.60
CA ARG A 117 6.12 -11.28 -24.14
C ARG A 117 4.67 -11.34 -24.58
N ASP A 118 4.33 -12.39 -25.31
CA ASP A 118 2.97 -12.58 -25.81
C ASP A 118 2.04 -13.00 -24.66
N VAL A 119 1.19 -12.05 -24.22
CA VAL A 119 0.15 -12.28 -23.22
C VAL A 119 -1.20 -11.92 -23.81
N TRP A 120 -2.20 -12.74 -23.53
CA TRP A 120 -3.57 -12.56 -23.97
C TRP A 120 -4.49 -12.38 -22.77
N ARG A 121 -5.27 -11.30 -22.79
CA ARG A 121 -6.38 -11.03 -21.89
C ARG A 121 -7.65 -11.62 -22.47
N HIS A 122 -8.44 -12.28 -21.63
CA HIS A 122 -9.75 -12.78 -21.97
C HIS A 122 -10.77 -12.19 -21.01
N GLU A 123 -11.85 -11.64 -21.53
CA GLU A 123 -12.87 -10.99 -20.73
C GLU A 123 -14.27 -11.44 -21.14
N ALA A 124 -15.07 -11.84 -20.16
CA ALA A 124 -16.49 -12.13 -20.35
C ALA A 124 -17.35 -11.19 -19.51
N THR A 125 -18.32 -10.54 -20.15
CA THR A 125 -19.39 -9.80 -19.47
C THR A 125 -20.48 -10.75 -19.02
N ILE A 126 -20.69 -10.85 -17.70
CA ILE A 126 -21.75 -11.66 -17.11
C ILE A 126 -22.97 -10.79 -16.88
N ASP A 127 -24.15 -11.26 -17.30
CA ASP A 127 -25.42 -10.55 -17.17
C ASP A 127 -26.55 -11.41 -16.57
N GLY A 128 -27.62 -10.72 -16.18
CA GLY A 128 -28.86 -11.34 -15.69
C GLY A 128 -28.70 -12.04 -14.35
N LEU A 129 -27.80 -11.57 -13.50
CA LEU A 129 -27.69 -11.97 -12.10
C LEU A 129 -28.77 -11.26 -11.28
N ALA A 130 -29.33 -11.93 -10.28
CA ALA A 130 -30.23 -11.28 -9.34
C ALA A 130 -29.44 -10.52 -8.27
N THR A 131 -29.98 -9.39 -7.78
CA THR A 131 -29.39 -8.64 -6.65
C THR A 131 -29.19 -9.56 -5.44
N GLY A 132 -27.99 -9.52 -4.85
CA GLY A 132 -27.58 -10.37 -3.73
C GLY A 132 -27.34 -11.85 -4.09
N GLU A 133 -27.39 -12.22 -5.37
CA GLU A 133 -27.08 -13.58 -5.82
C GLU A 133 -25.57 -13.82 -5.82
N VAL A 134 -25.13 -14.89 -5.16
CA VAL A 134 -23.77 -15.41 -5.25
C VAL A 134 -23.78 -16.66 -6.12
N VAL A 135 -23.06 -16.63 -7.24
CA VAL A 135 -23.07 -17.69 -8.25
C VAL A 135 -21.68 -18.28 -8.42
N PRO A 136 -21.51 -19.62 -8.32
CA PRO A 136 -20.22 -20.24 -8.57
C PRO A 136 -19.89 -20.23 -10.07
N TYR A 137 -18.62 -20.01 -10.39
CA TYR A 137 -18.11 -19.98 -11.75
C TYR A 137 -16.73 -20.61 -11.89
N ARG A 138 -16.34 -20.90 -13.14
CA ARG A 138 -15.00 -21.34 -13.58
C ARG A 138 -14.70 -20.76 -14.95
N VAL A 139 -13.43 -20.55 -15.28
CA VAL A 139 -13.00 -20.21 -16.64
C VAL A 139 -12.37 -21.40 -17.34
N VAL A 140 -12.52 -21.44 -18.66
CA VAL A 140 -11.93 -22.45 -19.54
C VAL A 140 -11.34 -21.77 -20.77
N SER A 141 -10.05 -21.98 -21.01
CA SER A 141 -9.37 -21.64 -22.26
C SER A 141 -8.96 -22.93 -22.98
N THR A 142 -9.18 -23.03 -24.29
CA THR A 142 -8.79 -24.21 -25.07
C THR A 142 -7.93 -23.86 -26.27
N ASP A 143 -6.90 -24.66 -26.53
CA ASP A 143 -6.10 -24.59 -27.75
C ASP A 143 -5.75 -25.99 -28.26
N ALA A 144 -5.83 -26.20 -29.57
CA ALA A 144 -5.48 -27.46 -30.25
C ALA A 144 -6.05 -28.78 -29.68
N GLY A 145 -7.11 -28.72 -28.85
CA GLY A 145 -7.71 -29.88 -28.18
C GLY A 145 -7.26 -30.07 -26.73
N ASP A 146 -6.32 -29.25 -26.26
CA ASP A 146 -5.93 -29.12 -24.85
C ASP A 146 -6.77 -28.01 -24.18
N ALA A 147 -6.76 -27.97 -22.86
CA ALA A 147 -7.52 -26.99 -22.09
C ALA A 147 -6.75 -26.54 -20.83
N ALA A 148 -7.00 -25.31 -20.44
CA ALA A 148 -6.72 -24.76 -19.12
C ALA A 148 -8.07 -24.53 -18.43
N VAL A 149 -8.26 -25.04 -17.21
CA VAL A 149 -9.51 -24.90 -16.45
C VAL A 149 -9.18 -24.41 -15.04
N SER A 150 -9.79 -23.30 -14.62
CA SER A 150 -9.55 -22.74 -13.29
C SER A 150 -10.14 -23.59 -12.15
N GLY A 151 -9.77 -23.19 -10.93
CA GLY A 151 -10.53 -23.48 -9.71
C GLY A 151 -11.97 -22.95 -9.78
N THR A 152 -12.79 -23.31 -8.78
CA THR A 152 -14.18 -22.80 -8.68
C THR A 152 -14.20 -21.62 -7.73
N PHE A 153 -14.68 -20.49 -8.23
CA PHE A 153 -14.81 -19.24 -7.49
C PHE A 153 -16.25 -18.77 -7.50
N SER A 154 -16.54 -17.62 -6.90
CA SER A 154 -17.88 -17.05 -6.82
C SER A 154 -17.92 -15.63 -7.34
N LEU A 155 -19.04 -15.25 -7.95
CA LEU A 155 -19.26 -13.89 -8.42
C LEU A 155 -20.68 -13.43 -8.05
N ARG A 156 -20.87 -12.11 -8.05
CA ARG A 156 -22.13 -11.44 -7.72
C ARG A 156 -22.24 -10.14 -8.53
N PRO A 157 -23.47 -9.62 -8.75
CA PRO A 157 -23.63 -8.26 -9.26
C PRO A 157 -23.21 -7.24 -8.20
N SER A 158 -23.22 -5.95 -8.57
CA SER A 158 -22.98 -4.85 -7.62
C SER A 158 -23.95 -4.95 -6.42
N PRO A 159 -23.46 -4.76 -5.18
CA PRO A 159 -24.29 -4.78 -3.98
C PRO A 159 -25.38 -3.70 -4.00
N ALA A 160 -26.45 -3.92 -3.25
CA ALA A 160 -27.46 -2.91 -3.01
C ALA A 160 -26.93 -1.82 -2.05
N ALA A 161 -27.52 -0.63 -2.09
CA ALA A 161 -27.11 0.51 -1.25
C ALA A 161 -27.13 0.21 0.25
N ASP A 162 -28.07 -0.62 0.70
CA ASP A 162 -28.26 -0.98 2.12
C ASP A 162 -27.48 -2.26 2.52
N ASP A 163 -26.65 -2.83 1.64
CA ASP A 163 -25.84 -4.00 1.99
C ASP A 163 -24.64 -3.59 2.85
N ASP A 164 -24.39 -4.38 3.91
CA ASP A 164 -23.19 -4.24 4.75
C ASP A 164 -21.99 -4.87 4.01
N LEU A 165 -20.96 -4.07 3.76
CA LEU A 165 -19.78 -4.44 2.98
C LEU A 165 -18.51 -4.34 3.81
N ARG A 166 -17.57 -5.27 3.57
CA ARG A 166 -16.18 -5.23 4.02
C ARG A 166 -15.26 -4.99 2.84
N ILE A 167 -14.74 -3.79 2.74
CA ILE A 167 -13.90 -3.37 1.62
C ILE A 167 -12.45 -3.28 2.12
N LEU A 168 -11.55 -4.01 1.46
CA LEU A 168 -10.11 -3.92 1.73
C LEU A 168 -9.58 -2.59 1.17
N LEU A 169 -8.95 -1.79 2.03
CA LEU A 169 -8.24 -0.58 1.68
C LEU A 169 -6.74 -0.86 1.68
N THR A 170 -6.09 -0.74 0.53
CA THR A 170 -4.66 -1.06 0.38
C THR A 170 -4.00 -0.22 -0.72
N SER A 171 -2.67 -0.21 -0.78
CA SER A 171 -1.90 0.38 -1.87
C SER A 171 -0.46 -0.14 -1.87
N ASP A 172 0.37 0.28 -2.82
CA ASP A 172 1.84 0.09 -2.80
C ASP A 172 2.26 -1.36 -2.58
N HIS A 173 1.57 -2.27 -3.28
CA HIS A 173 1.89 -3.69 -3.24
C HIS A 173 3.26 -3.91 -3.84
N GLN A 174 3.43 -3.41 -5.07
CA GLN A 174 4.59 -3.66 -5.92
C GLN A 174 5.02 -5.15 -5.82
N ALA A 175 6.29 -5.47 -6.06
CA ALA A 175 6.81 -6.82 -5.79
C ALA A 175 7.51 -6.90 -4.43
N MET A 176 6.95 -6.24 -3.40
CA MET A 176 7.57 -6.12 -2.09
C MET A 176 7.51 -7.44 -1.32
N ALA A 177 8.49 -7.67 -0.44
CA ALA A 177 8.68 -8.96 0.22
C ALA A 177 7.51 -9.35 1.14
N ASN A 178 6.89 -8.36 1.77
CA ASN A 178 5.89 -8.58 2.80
C ASN A 178 4.45 -8.47 2.26
N THR A 179 4.26 -8.07 1.00
CA THR A 179 2.95 -7.96 0.33
C THR A 179 2.14 -9.26 0.42
N ALA A 180 2.80 -10.40 0.23
CA ALA A 180 2.12 -11.70 0.35
C ALA A 180 1.68 -12.02 1.78
N ALA A 181 2.47 -11.63 2.78
CA ALA A 181 2.06 -11.76 4.18
C ALA A 181 0.88 -10.84 4.49
N ASN A 182 0.96 -9.59 4.03
CA ASN A 182 -0.07 -8.58 4.24
C ASN A 182 -1.43 -9.02 3.68
N LEU A 183 -1.47 -9.43 2.41
CA LEU A 183 -2.70 -9.87 1.76
C LEU A 183 -3.25 -11.18 2.34
N GLN A 184 -2.38 -12.13 2.69
CA GLN A 184 -2.83 -13.37 3.30
C GLN A 184 -3.50 -13.11 4.65
N LEU A 185 -2.85 -12.32 5.52
CA LEU A 185 -3.38 -12.02 6.84
C LEU A 185 -4.58 -11.08 6.79
N ALA A 186 -4.64 -10.17 5.81
CA ALA A 186 -5.84 -9.36 5.55
C ALA A 186 -7.04 -10.25 5.20
N ALA A 187 -6.87 -11.20 4.27
CA ALA A 187 -7.93 -12.14 3.90
C ALA A 187 -8.35 -13.04 5.08
N GLU A 188 -7.40 -13.57 5.85
CA GLU A 188 -7.68 -14.40 7.02
C GLU A 188 -8.39 -13.63 8.14
N THR A 189 -8.07 -12.34 8.32
CA THR A 189 -8.62 -11.49 9.38
C THR A 189 -10.00 -10.92 9.03
N ILE A 190 -10.15 -10.40 7.81
CA ILE A 190 -11.40 -9.78 7.34
C ILE A 190 -12.46 -10.84 7.00
N GLY A 191 -12.02 -11.97 6.45
CA GLY A 191 -12.90 -13.04 5.96
C GLY A 191 -13.50 -12.70 4.59
N ASP A 192 -14.83 -12.65 4.52
CA ASP A 192 -15.56 -12.35 3.29
C ASP A 192 -15.32 -10.88 2.87
N ILE A 193 -14.30 -10.65 2.03
CA ILE A 193 -14.01 -9.34 1.43
C ILE A 193 -14.99 -9.10 0.27
N ASP A 194 -15.67 -7.96 0.29
CA ASP A 194 -16.66 -7.61 -0.71
C ASP A 194 -16.11 -6.83 -1.90
N GLY A 195 -15.05 -6.06 -1.71
CA GLY A 195 -14.36 -5.31 -2.75
C GLY A 195 -12.96 -4.90 -2.29
N VAL A 196 -12.12 -4.50 -3.25
CA VAL A 196 -10.76 -4.02 -2.97
C VAL A 196 -10.58 -2.64 -3.58
N PHE A 197 -10.30 -1.63 -2.75
CA PHE A 197 -9.93 -0.28 -3.19
C PHE A 197 -8.42 -0.12 -3.06
N LEU A 198 -7.74 -0.03 -4.20
CA LEU A 198 -6.28 -0.07 -4.29
C LEU A 198 -5.73 1.27 -4.79
N ALA A 199 -5.13 2.07 -3.90
CA ALA A 199 -4.65 3.42 -4.21
C ALA A 199 -3.27 3.43 -4.91
N GLY A 200 -3.14 2.74 -6.04
CA GLY A 200 -1.97 2.76 -6.93
C GLY A 200 -0.74 1.99 -6.43
N ASP A 201 0.28 1.97 -7.29
CA ASP A 201 1.54 1.23 -7.17
C ASP A 201 1.33 -0.28 -7.03
N LEU A 202 0.77 -0.85 -8.09
CA LEU A 202 0.38 -2.24 -8.23
C LEU A 202 1.62 -3.14 -8.41
N VAL A 203 2.46 -2.77 -9.37
CA VAL A 203 3.74 -3.44 -9.72
C VAL A 203 4.88 -2.42 -9.64
N ASN A 204 6.14 -2.83 -9.79
CA ASN A 204 7.26 -1.86 -9.88
C ASN A 204 7.42 -1.32 -11.30
N HIS A 205 7.18 -2.14 -12.32
CA HIS A 205 7.28 -1.75 -13.73
C HIS A 205 6.05 -2.26 -14.49
N PRO A 206 5.22 -1.37 -15.06
CA PRO A 206 3.93 -1.75 -15.62
C PRO A 206 4.10 -2.53 -16.92
N ASP A 207 5.16 -2.28 -17.69
CA ASP A 207 5.45 -3.02 -18.93
C ASP A 207 6.17 -4.36 -18.67
N ARG A 208 6.54 -4.70 -17.42
CA ARG A 208 7.18 -5.99 -17.10
C ARG A 208 6.13 -7.06 -16.82
N ALA A 209 5.94 -7.97 -17.77
CA ALA A 209 4.90 -9.00 -17.68
C ALA A 209 5.03 -9.88 -16.43
N SER A 210 6.25 -10.30 -16.08
CA SER A 210 6.47 -11.15 -14.91
C SER A 210 6.05 -10.54 -13.58
N GLU A 211 6.07 -9.21 -13.42
CA GLU A 211 5.61 -8.57 -12.18
C GLU A 211 4.09 -8.66 -12.00
N TRP A 212 3.32 -8.77 -13.09
CA TRP A 212 1.89 -9.02 -13.03
C TRP A 212 1.55 -10.47 -12.71
N PHE A 213 2.27 -11.41 -13.33
CA PHE A 213 1.80 -12.79 -13.45
C PHE A 213 2.61 -13.85 -12.71
N ASP A 214 3.94 -13.88 -12.90
CA ASP A 214 4.73 -15.08 -12.59
C ASP A 214 6.18 -14.81 -12.14
N ASP A 215 6.40 -13.66 -11.48
CA ASP A 215 7.65 -13.35 -10.78
C ASP A 215 8.11 -14.54 -9.93
N SER A 216 9.26 -15.11 -10.29
CA SER A 216 9.83 -16.32 -9.71
C SER A 216 10.19 -16.22 -8.22
N ARG A 217 10.17 -15.01 -7.63
CA ARG A 217 10.28 -14.83 -6.17
C ARG A 217 8.96 -15.17 -5.46
N GLY A 218 7.87 -15.33 -6.21
CA GLY A 218 6.51 -15.55 -5.70
C GLY A 218 5.77 -14.25 -5.36
N SER A 219 6.18 -13.12 -5.95
CA SER A 219 5.69 -11.75 -5.61
C SER A 219 4.79 -11.13 -6.69
N ALA A 220 4.39 -11.90 -7.70
CA ALA A 220 3.61 -11.34 -8.80
C ALA A 220 2.25 -10.81 -8.32
N PHE A 221 1.85 -9.63 -8.80
CA PHE A 221 0.70 -8.90 -8.30
C PHE A 221 -0.58 -9.74 -8.29
N LEU A 222 -0.97 -10.31 -9.43
CA LEU A 222 -2.17 -11.13 -9.51
C LEU A 222 -2.02 -12.41 -8.71
N ALA A 223 -0.86 -13.07 -8.78
CA ALA A 223 -0.65 -14.31 -8.05
C ALA A 223 -0.84 -14.14 -6.53
N VAL A 224 -0.34 -13.05 -5.94
CA VAL A 224 -0.47 -12.80 -4.51
C VAL A 224 -1.92 -12.41 -4.13
N LEU A 225 -2.60 -11.57 -4.92
CA LEU A 225 -4.02 -11.26 -4.73
C LEU A 225 -4.97 -12.44 -4.98
N GLN A 226 -4.43 -13.55 -5.50
CA GLN A 226 -5.14 -14.78 -5.79
C GLN A 226 -4.78 -15.93 -4.85
N GLY A 227 -3.86 -15.74 -3.90
CA GLY A 227 -3.41 -16.79 -3.00
C GLY A 227 -2.50 -17.84 -3.67
N ASN A 228 -1.91 -17.49 -4.81
CA ASN A 228 -1.02 -18.32 -5.62
C ASN A 228 0.45 -17.85 -5.58
N GLY A 229 0.75 -16.84 -4.75
CA GLY A 229 2.12 -16.41 -4.47
C GLY A 229 2.93 -17.48 -3.73
N ASN A 230 4.19 -17.19 -3.45
CA ASN A 230 5.03 -18.03 -2.60
C ASN A 230 6.26 -17.24 -2.12
N ARG A 231 5.99 -16.05 -1.55
CA ARG A 231 7.04 -15.09 -1.23
C ARG A 231 7.46 -15.24 0.23
N LEU A 232 8.77 -15.43 0.44
CA LEU A 232 9.36 -15.29 1.77
C LEU A 232 9.23 -13.85 2.25
N ASP A 233 8.93 -13.64 3.54
CA ASP A 233 9.04 -12.31 4.15
C ASP A 233 10.47 -11.75 4.06
N ASN A 234 10.63 -10.48 4.39
CA ASN A 234 11.92 -9.79 4.35
C ASN A 234 12.98 -10.30 5.34
N HIS A 235 12.61 -11.14 6.31
CA HIS A 235 13.51 -11.83 7.22
C HIS A 235 13.78 -13.29 6.82
N GLY A 236 13.10 -13.79 5.78
CA GLY A 236 13.21 -15.16 5.30
C GLY A 236 12.63 -16.21 6.27
N ILE A 237 11.68 -15.81 7.13
CA ILE A 237 11.14 -16.68 8.19
C ILE A 237 10.02 -17.57 7.64
N THR A 238 9.02 -16.97 7.00
CA THR A 238 7.80 -17.61 6.52
C THR A 238 7.58 -17.29 5.05
N ALA A 239 7.16 -18.29 4.28
CA ALA A 239 6.68 -18.11 2.92
C ALA A 239 5.16 -17.94 2.94
N TYR A 240 4.68 -16.89 2.31
CA TYR A 240 3.26 -16.55 2.22
C TYR A 240 2.76 -16.67 0.79
N HIS A 241 1.50 -17.04 0.65
CA HIS A 241 0.84 -17.24 -0.64
C HIS A 241 0.01 -16.04 -1.09
N GLY A 242 -0.24 -15.07 -0.20
CA GLY A 242 -1.24 -14.04 -0.41
C GLY A 242 -2.64 -14.54 -0.09
N GLY A 243 -3.68 -13.85 -0.56
CA GLY A 243 -5.08 -14.17 -0.26
C GLY A 243 -5.89 -14.47 -1.51
N GLU A 244 -6.85 -15.42 -1.46
CA GLU A 244 -7.82 -15.67 -2.55
C GLU A 244 -8.91 -14.58 -2.53
N ILE A 245 -8.59 -13.38 -3.03
CA ILE A 245 -9.43 -12.19 -2.89
C ILE A 245 -10.14 -11.87 -4.21
N ILE A 246 -9.39 -11.56 -5.25
CA ILE A 246 -9.94 -10.94 -6.47
C ILE A 246 -10.70 -11.90 -7.38
N GLN A 247 -10.62 -13.21 -7.11
CA GLN A 247 -11.48 -14.20 -7.74
C GLN A 247 -12.93 -14.13 -7.24
N ASN A 248 -13.15 -13.51 -6.07
CA ASN A 248 -14.44 -13.45 -5.40
C ASN A 248 -14.93 -12.01 -5.15
N ALA A 249 -14.04 -11.02 -5.24
CA ALA A 249 -14.32 -9.61 -5.01
C ALA A 249 -13.80 -8.74 -6.18
N PRO A 250 -14.58 -7.74 -6.65
CA PRO A 250 -14.10 -6.78 -7.64
C PRO A 250 -12.96 -5.92 -7.11
N LEU A 251 -11.99 -5.68 -7.97
CA LEU A 251 -10.84 -4.80 -7.73
C LEU A 251 -11.04 -3.44 -8.40
N PHE A 252 -10.83 -2.36 -7.64
CA PHE A 252 -10.88 -0.97 -8.08
C PHE A 252 -9.52 -0.31 -7.83
N PRO A 253 -8.63 -0.24 -8.83
CA PRO A 253 -7.34 0.42 -8.70
C PRO A 253 -7.40 1.91 -9.06
N ALA A 254 -6.48 2.69 -8.51
CA ALA A 254 -6.07 4.00 -9.01
C ALA A 254 -4.73 3.90 -9.75
N VAL A 255 -4.41 4.90 -10.56
CA VAL A 255 -3.10 5.03 -11.21
C VAL A 255 -2.10 5.60 -10.18
N GLY A 256 -1.04 4.85 -9.86
CA GLY A 256 0.14 5.29 -9.14
C GLY A 256 1.30 5.67 -10.05
N ASN A 257 2.40 6.19 -9.51
CA ASN A 257 3.55 6.56 -10.33
C ASN A 257 4.27 5.34 -10.92
N HIS A 258 4.03 4.14 -10.39
CA HIS A 258 4.50 2.89 -10.98
C HIS A 258 3.57 2.31 -12.06
N GLU A 259 2.38 2.87 -12.28
CA GLU A 259 1.52 2.49 -13.41
C GLU A 259 1.89 3.24 -14.71
N VAL A 260 2.72 4.28 -14.59
CA VAL A 260 3.15 5.11 -15.72
C VAL A 260 4.52 4.65 -16.21
N HIS A 261 4.57 4.06 -17.40
CA HIS A 261 5.82 3.68 -18.05
C HIS A 261 6.43 4.87 -18.81
N GLY A 262 7.72 5.11 -18.66
CA GLY A 262 8.41 6.15 -19.44
C GLY A 262 8.72 5.73 -20.88
N ARG A 263 9.62 6.48 -21.52
CA ARG A 263 9.96 6.34 -22.93
C ARG A 263 10.58 4.98 -23.26
N VAL A 264 9.93 4.23 -24.16
CA VAL A 264 10.46 2.95 -24.67
C VAL A 264 11.37 3.12 -25.88
N ALA A 265 11.18 4.18 -26.67
CA ALA A 265 11.99 4.42 -27.86
C ALA A 265 13.47 4.61 -27.47
N GLY A 266 14.34 3.71 -27.92
CA GLY A 266 15.78 3.78 -27.64
C GLY A 266 16.20 3.37 -26.23
N ALA A 267 15.29 2.86 -25.40
CA ALA A 267 15.63 2.35 -24.07
C ALA A 267 16.38 1.02 -24.13
N ALA A 268 17.40 0.86 -23.27
CA ALA A 268 18.21 -0.35 -23.19
C ALA A 268 17.60 -1.45 -22.29
N SER A 269 16.70 -1.07 -21.38
CA SER A 269 16.01 -1.97 -20.44
C SER A 269 14.69 -1.35 -20.00
N ILE A 270 13.79 -2.16 -19.46
CA ILE A 270 12.49 -1.73 -18.92
C ILE A 270 12.71 -0.73 -17.78
N GLY A 271 13.71 -0.96 -16.92
CA GLY A 271 14.04 -0.03 -15.84
C GLY A 271 14.56 1.32 -16.35
N ALA A 272 15.34 1.32 -17.43
CA ALA A 272 15.80 2.56 -18.07
C ALA A 272 14.64 3.32 -18.71
N ALA A 273 13.74 2.63 -19.41
CA ALA A 273 12.53 3.21 -19.98
C ALA A 273 11.63 3.82 -18.90
N TYR A 274 11.32 3.05 -17.86
CA TYR A 274 10.51 3.47 -16.72
C TYR A 274 10.97 4.79 -16.10
N GLY A 275 12.27 4.95 -15.84
CA GLY A 275 12.84 6.15 -15.22
C GLY A 275 13.00 7.37 -16.14
N SER A 276 12.62 7.27 -17.42
CA SER A 276 12.83 8.33 -18.41
C SER A 276 11.56 8.86 -19.10
N PRO A 277 10.45 9.09 -18.38
CA PRO A 277 9.34 9.84 -18.95
C PRO A 277 9.76 11.29 -19.20
N VAL A 278 9.19 11.88 -20.24
CA VAL A 278 9.30 13.31 -20.56
C VAL A 278 7.89 13.88 -20.75
N PRO A 279 7.64 15.17 -20.45
CA PRO A 279 6.32 15.77 -20.64
C PRO A 279 5.81 15.58 -22.07
N ILE A 280 4.52 15.29 -22.24
CA ILE A 280 3.89 15.06 -23.56
C ILE A 280 4.18 16.22 -24.52
N ALA A 281 4.08 17.47 -24.06
CA ALA A 281 4.37 18.66 -24.87
C ALA A 281 5.81 18.71 -25.42
N VAL A 282 6.77 18.13 -24.71
CA VAL A 282 8.17 18.02 -25.18
C VAL A 282 8.26 16.98 -26.29
N ALA A 283 7.65 15.81 -26.11
CA ALA A 283 7.59 14.79 -27.14
C ALA A 283 6.85 15.30 -28.38
N GLU A 284 5.72 16.00 -28.23
CA GLU A 284 5.02 16.64 -29.36
C GLU A 284 5.90 17.63 -30.11
N ALA A 285 6.62 18.50 -29.40
CA ALA A 285 7.52 19.45 -30.02
C ALA A 285 8.65 18.76 -30.82
N GLU A 286 9.19 17.66 -30.30
CA GLU A 286 10.21 16.87 -31.00
C GLU A 286 9.62 16.05 -32.16
N TYR A 287 8.40 15.53 -32.04
CA TYR A 287 7.67 14.89 -33.13
C TYR A 287 7.55 15.85 -34.33
N GLU A 288 7.14 17.10 -34.11
CA GLU A 288 6.98 18.07 -35.19
C GLU A 288 8.28 18.33 -35.97
N ARG A 289 9.45 18.13 -35.34
CA ARG A 289 10.76 18.28 -35.99
C ARG A 289 11.08 17.09 -36.91
N VAL A 290 10.57 15.90 -36.59
CA VAL A 290 10.85 14.65 -37.31
C VAL A 290 9.65 14.08 -38.08
N ALA A 291 8.47 14.71 -37.99
CA ALA A 291 7.20 14.20 -38.52
C ALA A 291 7.27 13.83 -40.01
N ALA A 292 7.95 14.65 -40.82
CA ALA A 292 8.11 14.39 -42.25
C ALA A 292 8.92 13.11 -42.57
N GLU A 293 9.76 12.66 -41.64
CA GLU A 293 10.55 11.44 -41.74
C GLU A 293 9.81 10.22 -41.18
N VAL A 294 9.26 10.35 -39.97
CA VAL A 294 8.67 9.21 -39.23
C VAL A 294 7.20 8.96 -39.58
N ASN A 295 6.48 9.98 -40.05
CA ASN A 295 5.07 9.90 -40.41
C ASN A 295 4.76 10.66 -41.72
N PRO A 296 5.31 10.22 -42.87
CA PRO A 296 5.19 10.95 -44.14
C PRO A 296 3.75 11.00 -44.71
N THR A 297 2.83 10.20 -44.15
CA THR A 297 1.42 10.15 -44.55
C THR A 297 0.50 10.95 -43.64
N ASP A 298 1.02 11.56 -42.57
CA ASP A 298 0.24 12.27 -41.56
C ASP A 298 -0.87 11.39 -40.96
N ASP A 299 -0.49 10.16 -40.62
CA ASP A 299 -1.38 9.18 -39.99
C ASP A 299 -1.51 9.48 -38.48
N PRO A 300 -2.73 9.77 -37.95
CA PRO A 300 -2.90 10.12 -36.55
C PRO A 300 -2.44 9.04 -35.57
N GLN A 301 -2.60 7.76 -35.92
CA GLN A 301 -2.17 6.64 -35.06
C GLN A 301 -0.65 6.58 -34.95
N THR A 302 0.06 6.77 -36.08
CA THR A 302 1.52 6.85 -36.08
C THR A 302 2.02 8.05 -35.24
N ARG A 303 1.35 9.21 -35.29
CA ARG A 303 1.67 10.36 -34.42
C ARG A 303 1.49 10.00 -32.94
N ALA A 304 0.33 9.44 -32.58
CA ALA A 304 0.01 9.07 -31.20
C ALA A 304 1.02 8.06 -30.63
N GLN A 305 1.30 6.97 -31.38
CA GLN A 305 2.29 5.98 -30.96
C GLN A 305 3.68 6.57 -30.82
N TRP A 306 4.11 7.44 -31.74
CA TRP A 306 5.43 8.07 -31.63
C TRP A 306 5.53 8.93 -30.37
N ILE A 307 4.49 9.71 -30.05
CA ILE A 307 4.46 10.56 -28.85
C ILE A 307 4.51 9.68 -27.60
N GLU A 308 3.66 8.66 -27.50
CA GLU A 308 3.64 7.71 -26.38
C GLU A 308 5.01 7.02 -26.21
N ASP A 309 5.56 6.49 -27.30
CA ASP A 309 6.85 5.79 -27.30
C ASP A 309 8.01 6.70 -26.90
N ASN A 310 7.87 8.03 -27.04
CA ASN A 310 8.88 9.04 -26.74
C ASN A 310 8.54 9.92 -25.52
N SER A 311 7.45 9.63 -24.80
CA SER A 311 6.99 10.37 -23.62
C SER A 311 6.79 9.40 -22.46
N PHE A 312 5.53 9.09 -22.13
CA PHE A 312 5.13 8.11 -21.14
C PHE A 312 3.79 7.49 -21.55
N SER A 313 3.41 6.40 -20.87
CA SER A 313 2.25 5.57 -21.18
C SER A 313 1.63 4.95 -19.94
N THR A 314 0.30 4.89 -19.91
CA THR A 314 -0.51 4.09 -18.98
C THR A 314 -1.12 2.85 -19.65
N THR A 315 -0.76 2.56 -20.90
CA THR A 315 -1.41 1.53 -21.73
C THR A 315 -1.40 0.14 -21.08
N SER A 316 -0.32 -0.27 -20.40
CA SER A 316 -0.30 -1.56 -19.69
C SER A 316 -1.33 -1.63 -18.55
N TYR A 317 -1.61 -0.50 -17.88
CA TYR A 317 -2.64 -0.40 -16.85
C TYR A 317 -4.04 -0.45 -17.48
N GLU A 318 -4.29 0.35 -18.52
CA GLU A 318 -5.59 0.40 -19.22
C GLU A 318 -5.92 -0.94 -19.92
N GLU A 319 -4.93 -1.63 -20.47
CA GLU A 319 -5.15 -2.99 -21.02
C GLU A 319 -5.40 -4.04 -19.92
N MET A 320 -4.95 -3.82 -18.69
CA MET A 320 -5.10 -4.77 -17.57
C MET A 320 -6.50 -4.68 -16.94
N PHE A 321 -7.05 -3.48 -16.82
CA PHE A 321 -8.27 -3.21 -16.07
C PHE A 321 -9.39 -2.70 -16.97
N THR A 322 -10.60 -3.24 -16.78
CA THR A 322 -11.82 -2.63 -17.29
C THR A 322 -12.45 -1.80 -16.19
N LEU A 323 -12.49 -0.50 -16.39
CA LEU A 323 -12.97 0.51 -15.45
C LEU A 323 -14.01 1.41 -16.15
N PRO A 324 -14.76 2.24 -15.42
CA PRO A 324 -15.58 3.25 -16.08
C PRO A 324 -14.69 4.19 -16.92
N ASP A 325 -15.15 4.48 -18.13
CA ASP A 325 -14.40 5.21 -19.17
C ASP A 325 -15.09 6.51 -19.62
N ASP A 326 -16.07 6.97 -18.85
CA ASP A 326 -16.92 8.12 -19.18
C ASP A 326 -16.32 9.48 -18.76
N SER A 327 -15.21 9.46 -18.04
CA SER A 327 -14.44 10.66 -17.73
C SER A 327 -13.64 11.15 -18.96
N PRO A 328 -13.19 12.41 -18.98
CA PRO A 328 -12.30 12.90 -20.04
C PRO A 328 -10.97 12.12 -20.17
N GLY A 329 -10.53 11.44 -19.10
CA GLY A 329 -9.32 10.64 -19.07
C GLY A 329 -9.52 9.16 -19.36
N GLY A 330 -10.72 8.75 -19.80
CA GLY A 330 -11.06 7.35 -19.97
C GLY A 330 -10.97 6.59 -18.64
N GLU A 331 -10.23 5.49 -18.62
CA GLU A 331 -10.12 4.60 -17.45
C GLU A 331 -9.08 5.07 -16.41
N THR A 332 -8.33 6.14 -16.68
CA THR A 332 -7.24 6.61 -15.81
C THR A 332 -7.74 7.33 -14.54
N TYR A 333 -8.93 7.91 -14.60
CA TYR A 333 -9.67 8.41 -13.44
C TYR A 333 -11.17 8.25 -13.70
N TYR A 334 -11.93 7.88 -12.67
CA TYR A 334 -13.31 7.42 -12.83
C TYR A 334 -14.10 7.56 -11.54
N ALA A 335 -15.43 7.46 -11.64
CA ALA A 335 -16.30 7.38 -10.48
C ALA A 335 -17.29 6.21 -10.62
N THR A 336 -17.57 5.52 -9.53
CA THR A 336 -18.49 4.36 -9.53
C THR A 336 -19.19 4.20 -8.19
N THR A 337 -20.35 3.55 -8.22
CA THR A 337 -21.14 3.24 -7.02
C THR A 337 -21.08 1.76 -6.71
N PHE A 338 -20.68 1.43 -5.49
CA PHE A 338 -20.54 0.06 -5.00
C PHE A 338 -21.25 -0.09 -3.65
N GLY A 339 -22.44 -0.68 -3.66
CA GLY A 339 -23.35 -0.62 -2.52
C GLY A 339 -23.68 0.81 -2.12
N GLY A 340 -23.53 1.14 -0.84
CA GLY A 340 -23.75 2.51 -0.31
C GLY A 340 -22.59 3.48 -0.53
N VAL A 341 -21.52 3.06 -1.22
CA VAL A 341 -20.30 3.87 -1.43
C VAL A 341 -20.32 4.52 -2.81
N ARG A 342 -20.06 5.83 -2.89
CA ARG A 342 -19.59 6.49 -4.11
C ARG A 342 -18.07 6.60 -4.04
N LEU A 343 -17.39 5.87 -4.90
CA LEU A 343 -15.93 5.89 -5.05
C LEU A 343 -15.56 6.79 -6.24
N VAL A 344 -14.71 7.78 -6.01
CA VAL A 344 -14.08 8.61 -7.05
C VAL A 344 -12.59 8.31 -7.03
N SER A 345 -12.04 7.77 -8.13
CA SER A 345 -10.63 7.47 -8.29
C SER A 345 -9.95 8.52 -9.16
N LEU A 346 -8.88 9.14 -8.66
CA LEU A 346 -8.13 10.21 -9.34
C LEU A 346 -6.76 9.74 -9.84
N TYR A 347 -6.33 10.31 -10.95
CA TYR A 347 -4.98 10.22 -11.47
C TYR A 347 -4.14 11.35 -10.86
N SER A 348 -3.69 11.14 -9.61
CA SER A 348 -2.88 12.07 -8.82
C SER A 348 -1.46 11.54 -8.67
N THR A 349 -0.61 11.75 -9.68
CA THR A 349 0.77 11.26 -9.66
C THR A 349 1.73 12.13 -10.47
N ARG A 350 3.02 12.01 -10.13
CA ARG A 350 4.15 12.56 -10.89
C ARG A 350 5.27 11.53 -10.98
N ILE A 351 6.26 11.80 -11.83
CA ILE A 351 7.44 10.93 -11.89
C ILE A 351 8.26 11.05 -10.60
N TRP A 352 8.57 9.93 -9.97
CA TRP A 352 9.59 9.88 -8.92
C TRP A 352 10.99 10.00 -9.52
N ARG A 353 11.83 10.89 -8.97
CA ARG A 353 13.25 11.02 -9.33
C ARG A 353 14.14 11.13 -8.11
N SER A 354 15.43 10.75 -8.26
CA SER A 354 16.38 10.85 -7.16
C SER A 354 16.46 12.28 -6.59
N PRO A 355 16.72 12.45 -5.28
CA PRO A 355 16.85 13.75 -4.62
C PRO A 355 18.22 14.42 -4.85
N THR A 356 19.01 13.94 -5.82
CA THR A 356 20.36 14.45 -6.08
C THR A 356 20.33 15.94 -6.43
N ALA A 357 21.12 16.76 -5.73
CA ALA A 357 21.24 18.20 -5.99
C ALA A 357 22.72 18.62 -5.92
N VAL A 358 23.35 18.74 -7.09
CA VAL A 358 24.76 19.11 -7.25
C VAL A 358 24.84 20.59 -7.63
N ALA A 359 25.43 21.37 -6.73
CA ALA A 359 25.46 22.83 -6.81
C ALA A 359 26.15 23.36 -8.08
N ASP A 360 27.27 22.76 -8.48
CA ASP A 360 28.00 23.15 -9.68
C ASP A 360 27.35 22.52 -10.92
N PRO A 361 26.78 23.33 -11.84
CA PRO A 361 26.12 22.81 -13.03
C PRO A 361 27.04 21.98 -13.95
N GLU A 362 28.34 22.27 -13.99
CA GLU A 362 29.29 21.52 -14.83
C GLU A 362 29.62 20.13 -14.26
N GLU A 363 29.40 19.90 -12.96
CA GLU A 363 29.65 18.62 -12.28
C GLU A 363 28.43 17.67 -12.32
N ARG A 364 27.30 18.09 -12.89
CA ARG A 364 26.05 17.31 -12.91
C ARG A 364 26.13 16.15 -13.90
N THR A 365 26.34 14.94 -13.38
CA THR A 365 26.41 13.71 -14.20
C THR A 365 25.08 12.99 -14.39
N SER A 366 24.01 13.45 -13.75
CA SER A 366 22.68 12.83 -13.79
C SER A 366 21.58 13.86 -13.63
N SER A 367 20.46 13.61 -14.31
CA SER A 367 19.21 14.33 -14.06
C SER A 367 18.53 13.81 -12.79
N SER A 368 17.77 14.68 -12.13
CA SER A 368 17.13 14.41 -10.85
C SER A 368 15.85 15.23 -10.74
N ARG A 369 15.18 15.20 -9.59
CA ARG A 369 14.07 16.12 -9.32
C ARG A 369 14.50 17.60 -9.31
N TYR A 370 15.79 17.87 -9.09
CA TYR A 370 16.31 19.23 -8.87
C TYR A 370 17.16 19.76 -10.03
N GLN A 371 17.61 18.91 -10.96
CA GLN A 371 18.57 19.30 -11.97
C GLN A 371 18.52 18.45 -13.24
N GLU A 372 19.13 18.95 -14.31
CA GLU A 372 19.53 18.15 -15.48
C GLU A 372 21.00 17.74 -15.44
N ALA A 373 21.31 16.62 -16.09
CA ALA A 373 22.69 16.26 -16.41
C ALA A 373 23.29 17.29 -17.40
N ALA A 374 24.57 17.63 -17.22
CA ALA A 374 25.26 18.53 -18.13
C ALA A 374 25.32 17.97 -19.57
N SER A 375 25.27 16.65 -19.74
CA SER A 375 25.28 15.99 -21.05
C SER A 375 23.94 16.02 -21.80
N SER A 376 22.82 16.29 -21.13
CA SER A 376 21.47 16.26 -21.76
C SER A 376 20.92 17.64 -22.12
N LEU A 377 21.65 18.72 -21.82
CA LEU A 377 21.14 20.09 -21.98
C LEU A 377 20.68 20.43 -23.41
N ASP A 378 21.33 19.85 -24.43
CA ASP A 378 21.02 20.06 -25.84
C ASP A 378 20.08 18.99 -26.44
N GLU A 379 19.71 17.96 -25.66
CA GLU A 379 18.93 16.81 -26.09
C GLU A 379 17.62 16.74 -25.30
N PRO A 380 16.52 17.35 -25.79
CA PRO A 380 15.29 17.49 -25.02
C PRO A 380 14.68 16.17 -24.54
N LEU A 381 14.81 15.07 -25.28
CA LEU A 381 14.31 13.74 -24.90
C LEU A 381 15.21 12.98 -23.93
N GLU A 382 16.40 13.52 -23.63
CA GLU A 382 17.33 12.97 -22.63
C GLU A 382 17.26 13.74 -21.29
N GLN A 383 16.49 14.83 -21.22
CA GLN A 383 16.26 15.58 -19.97
C GLN A 383 15.20 14.91 -19.09
N GLY A 384 15.28 15.14 -17.78
CA GLY A 384 14.35 14.62 -16.78
C GLY A 384 13.13 15.51 -16.53
N TYR A 385 13.22 16.82 -16.75
CA TYR A 385 12.16 17.80 -16.48
C TYR A 385 11.68 17.80 -15.03
N GLY A 386 12.58 17.57 -14.07
CA GLY A 386 12.22 17.46 -12.66
C GLY A 386 11.17 16.37 -12.40
N GLU A 387 10.40 16.53 -11.32
CA GLU A 387 9.24 15.69 -11.00
C GLU A 387 7.99 16.32 -11.59
N HIS A 388 7.91 16.30 -12.92
CA HIS A 388 6.72 16.77 -13.62
C HIS A 388 5.53 15.86 -13.35
N ILE A 389 4.38 16.49 -13.25
CA ILE A 389 3.08 15.86 -13.05
C ILE A 389 2.64 15.19 -14.36
N PHE A 390 2.08 13.99 -14.28
CA PHE A 390 1.61 13.26 -15.46
C PHE A 390 0.23 13.75 -15.92
N GLU A 391 -0.68 13.97 -14.97
CA GLU A 391 -2.03 14.49 -15.20
C GLU A 391 -2.33 15.60 -14.19
N SER A 392 -2.80 16.75 -14.67
CA SER A 392 -2.93 17.94 -13.83
C SER A 392 -4.22 17.92 -13.02
N LEU A 393 -4.12 18.27 -11.74
CA LEU A 393 -5.24 18.52 -10.83
C LEU A 393 -5.37 20.01 -10.47
N ALA A 394 -4.70 20.89 -11.22
CA ALA A 394 -4.79 22.33 -11.00
C ALA A 394 -6.18 22.85 -11.39
N VAL A 395 -6.65 23.92 -10.74
CA VAL A 395 -7.91 24.58 -11.12
C VAL A 395 -7.93 24.89 -12.63
N GLY A 396 -8.94 24.35 -13.31
CA GLY A 396 -9.13 24.50 -14.77
C GLY A 396 -8.46 23.44 -15.63
N SER A 397 -7.88 22.39 -15.04
CA SER A 397 -7.55 21.15 -15.78
C SER A 397 -8.81 20.34 -16.07
N GLU A 398 -8.77 19.45 -17.07
CA GLU A 398 -9.92 18.60 -17.42
C GLU A 398 -10.33 17.68 -16.25
N GLN A 399 -9.35 17.10 -15.55
CA GLN A 399 -9.62 16.26 -14.38
C GLN A 399 -10.22 17.07 -13.21
N TYR A 400 -9.74 18.30 -12.95
CA TYR A 400 -10.29 19.14 -11.89
C TYR A 400 -11.74 19.56 -12.19
N GLU A 401 -12.03 20.00 -13.43
CA GLU A 401 -13.38 20.40 -13.84
C GLU A 401 -14.35 19.22 -13.77
N TRP A 402 -13.93 18.04 -14.23
CA TRP A 402 -14.71 16.81 -14.08
C TRP A 402 -14.96 16.45 -12.61
N LEU A 403 -13.95 16.55 -11.76
CA LEU A 403 -14.09 16.29 -10.33
C LEU A 403 -15.07 17.25 -9.67
N GLU A 404 -15.05 18.54 -10.03
CA GLU A 404 -15.99 19.54 -9.52
C GLU A 404 -17.45 19.16 -9.88
N GLU A 405 -17.67 18.66 -11.09
CA GLU A 405 -18.97 18.16 -11.55
C GLU A 405 -19.39 16.87 -10.83
N GLU A 406 -18.48 15.92 -10.69
CA GLU A 406 -18.71 14.64 -10.00
C GLU A 406 -19.05 14.83 -8.52
N LEU A 407 -18.30 15.67 -7.81
CA LEU A 407 -18.56 15.97 -6.40
C LEU A 407 -19.90 16.70 -6.20
N ALA A 408 -20.40 17.41 -7.23
CA ALA A 408 -21.69 18.06 -7.21
C ALA A 408 -22.86 17.17 -7.69
N SER A 409 -22.58 15.94 -8.13
CA SER A 409 -23.59 15.01 -8.67
C SER A 409 -24.55 14.50 -7.59
N ASP A 410 -25.77 14.13 -7.99
CA ASP A 410 -26.74 13.50 -7.10
C ASP A 410 -26.17 12.16 -6.58
N GLU A 411 -25.48 11.39 -7.43
CA GLU A 411 -24.84 10.13 -7.07
C GLU A 411 -23.81 10.26 -5.94
N PHE A 412 -23.03 11.33 -5.93
CA PHE A 412 -22.07 11.61 -4.87
C PHE A 412 -22.76 12.17 -3.62
N GLN A 413 -23.68 13.12 -3.77
CA GLN A 413 -24.34 13.77 -2.64
C GLN A 413 -25.29 12.83 -1.88
N ASP A 414 -25.92 11.87 -2.57
CA ASP A 414 -26.85 10.90 -1.97
C ASP A 414 -26.15 9.64 -1.41
N ALA A 415 -24.85 9.46 -1.64
CA ALA A 415 -24.11 8.29 -1.16
C ALA A 415 -23.97 8.28 0.36
N ALA A 416 -24.07 7.10 0.97
CA ALA A 416 -23.87 6.94 2.41
C ALA A 416 -22.40 7.15 2.81
N TYR A 417 -21.49 6.74 1.94
CA TYR A 417 -20.05 6.95 2.09
C TYR A 417 -19.46 7.52 0.81
N ARG A 418 -18.83 8.69 0.92
CA ARG A 418 -18.22 9.44 -0.18
C ARG A 418 -16.71 9.32 -0.08
N ILE A 419 -16.12 8.55 -0.98
CA ILE A 419 -14.72 8.16 -0.91
C ILE A 419 -13.99 8.68 -2.13
N VAL A 420 -12.89 9.38 -1.90
CA VAL A 420 -11.96 9.79 -2.96
C VAL A 420 -10.67 8.98 -2.78
N MET A 421 -10.29 8.24 -3.81
CA MET A 421 -9.07 7.43 -3.85
C MET A 421 -8.09 8.05 -4.82
N LEU A 422 -6.83 8.19 -4.39
CA LEU A 422 -5.77 8.79 -5.18
C LEU A 422 -4.41 8.31 -4.67
N HIS A 423 -3.40 8.21 -5.53
CA HIS A 423 -2.11 7.69 -5.10
C HIS A 423 -1.32 8.70 -4.25
N GLU A 424 -1.04 9.91 -4.77
CA GLU A 424 -0.48 11.02 -4.00
C GLU A 424 -1.58 11.92 -3.41
N SER A 425 -1.58 12.08 -2.09
CA SER A 425 -2.56 12.85 -1.32
C SER A 425 -2.03 14.21 -0.87
N PRO A 426 -2.91 15.21 -0.61
CA PRO A 426 -2.49 16.47 0.00
C PRO A 426 -1.77 16.29 1.34
N GLN A 427 -2.09 15.24 2.08
CA GLN A 427 -1.51 14.96 3.40
C GLN A 427 -0.53 13.78 3.33
N GLY A 428 0.60 13.90 4.02
CA GLY A 428 1.51 12.77 4.19
C GLY A 428 2.81 13.12 4.93
N LEU A 429 3.46 12.07 5.45
CA LEU A 429 4.71 12.21 6.21
C LEU A 429 5.93 11.57 5.53
N GLY A 430 5.77 10.91 4.38
CA GLY A 430 6.87 10.21 3.71
C GLY A 430 7.89 11.14 3.06
N ASP A 431 8.89 10.55 2.41
CA ASP A 431 9.94 11.31 1.71
C ASP A 431 9.35 12.02 0.48
N ASN A 432 8.52 11.28 -0.26
CA ASN A 432 8.07 11.65 -1.60
C ASN A 432 6.95 12.70 -1.60
N VAL A 433 6.47 13.14 -0.44
CA VAL A 433 5.62 14.35 -0.36
C VAL A 433 6.42 15.64 -0.62
N MET A 434 7.75 15.53 -0.65
CA MET A 434 8.64 16.61 -1.08
C MET A 434 9.42 16.20 -2.33
N PRO A 435 9.67 17.11 -3.28
CA PRO A 435 9.15 18.46 -3.40
C PRO A 435 7.61 18.50 -3.41
N GLN A 436 7.02 19.67 -3.23
CA GLN A 436 5.56 19.83 -3.28
C GLN A 436 5.01 19.31 -4.63
N PHE A 437 3.79 18.78 -4.67
CA PHE A 437 3.13 18.37 -5.91
C PHE A 437 2.78 19.62 -6.74
N ALA A 438 3.72 20.02 -7.58
CA ALA A 438 3.72 21.30 -8.30
C ALA A 438 4.45 21.13 -9.63
N ASP A 439 4.06 21.92 -10.63
CA ASP A 439 4.82 22.00 -11.87
C ASP A 439 6.26 22.50 -11.61
N PRO A 440 7.29 21.79 -12.08
CA PRO A 440 8.68 22.19 -11.86
C PRO A 440 8.99 23.55 -12.48
N VAL A 441 9.48 24.50 -11.67
CA VAL A 441 9.94 25.80 -12.16
C VAL A 441 11.36 25.66 -12.71
N ARG A 442 11.46 25.56 -14.04
CA ARG A 442 12.74 25.42 -14.76
C ARG A 442 13.55 26.72 -14.74
N ILE A 443 14.80 26.64 -14.31
CA ILE A 443 15.76 27.75 -14.28
C ILE A 443 17.00 27.38 -15.08
N GLU A 444 17.28 28.15 -16.13
CA GLU A 444 18.51 28.03 -16.91
C GLU A 444 19.65 28.81 -16.24
N GLU A 445 20.75 28.11 -15.99
CA GLU A 445 21.97 28.68 -15.45
C GLU A 445 22.91 28.98 -16.63
N THR A 446 23.36 30.22 -16.74
CA THR A 446 24.18 30.68 -17.87
C THR A 446 25.55 31.15 -17.43
N ASN A 447 26.55 30.94 -18.29
CA ASN A 447 27.88 31.52 -18.10
C ASN A 447 27.92 33.01 -18.50
N ASP A 448 29.07 33.67 -18.32
CA ASP A 448 29.27 35.09 -18.67
C ASP A 448 29.02 35.42 -20.15
N SER A 449 29.05 34.41 -21.05
CA SER A 449 28.73 34.56 -22.47
C SER A 449 27.24 34.38 -22.80
N GLY A 450 26.41 34.01 -21.82
CA GLY A 450 24.98 33.74 -21.98
C GLY A 450 24.65 32.35 -22.53
N GLU A 451 25.61 31.43 -22.55
CA GLU A 451 25.41 30.02 -22.89
C GLU A 451 24.87 29.28 -21.67
N VAL A 452 23.87 28.42 -21.88
CA VAL A 452 23.28 27.57 -20.83
C VAL A 452 24.31 26.52 -20.46
N ILE A 453 24.73 26.52 -19.19
CA ILE A 453 25.68 25.56 -18.62
C ILE A 453 25.00 24.58 -17.66
N GLY A 454 23.75 24.83 -17.29
CA GLY A 454 22.97 23.96 -16.43
C GLY A 454 21.50 24.32 -16.43
N VAL A 455 20.69 23.35 -16.00
CA VAL A 455 19.27 23.54 -15.71
C VAL A 455 19.01 23.00 -14.31
N ARG A 456 18.27 23.77 -13.51
CA ARG A 456 17.77 23.37 -12.19
C ARG A 456 16.27 23.64 -12.05
N TYR A 457 15.64 22.94 -11.12
CA TYR A 457 14.20 23.03 -10.85
C TYR A 457 13.92 23.49 -9.42
N GLU A 458 12.96 24.39 -9.28
CA GLU A 458 12.39 24.84 -8.00
C GLU A 458 10.92 24.42 -7.89
N TYR A 459 10.45 24.27 -6.66
CA TYR A 459 9.07 23.86 -6.36
C TYR A 459 8.47 24.77 -5.29
N PRO A 460 8.09 26.01 -5.65
CA PRO A 460 7.57 26.97 -4.68
C PRO A 460 6.32 26.45 -3.96
N PRO A 461 6.16 26.67 -2.64
CA PRO A 461 5.02 26.16 -1.88
C PRO A 461 3.66 26.66 -2.38
N GLU A 462 3.60 27.85 -2.97
CA GLU A 462 2.40 28.38 -3.62
C GLU A 462 1.95 27.58 -4.85
N GLY A 463 2.84 26.78 -5.43
CA GLY A 463 2.53 25.89 -6.56
C GLY A 463 1.98 24.53 -6.16
N ASN A 464 1.85 24.22 -4.86
CA ASN A 464 1.32 22.93 -4.42
C ASN A 464 -0.17 22.80 -4.78
N ILE A 465 -0.44 22.09 -5.88
CA ILE A 465 -1.79 21.86 -6.42
C ILE A 465 -2.64 21.05 -5.43
N LEU A 466 -2.08 20.01 -4.81
CA LEU A 466 -2.83 19.17 -3.88
C LEU A 466 -3.31 19.95 -2.66
N ARG A 467 -2.49 20.89 -2.17
CA ARG A 467 -2.84 21.72 -1.01
C ARG A 467 -3.77 22.88 -1.35
N HIS A 468 -3.53 23.60 -2.44
CA HIS A 468 -4.22 24.86 -2.71
C HIS A 468 -5.46 24.70 -3.58
N ASP A 469 -5.51 23.67 -4.41
CA ASP A 469 -6.60 23.44 -5.36
C ASP A 469 -7.45 22.23 -4.92
N LEU A 470 -6.84 21.05 -4.77
CA LEU A 470 -7.58 19.82 -4.51
C LEU A 470 -8.15 19.76 -3.09
N GLN A 471 -7.33 19.96 -2.05
CA GLN A 471 -7.76 19.83 -0.65
C GLN A 471 -9.01 20.69 -0.34
N PRO A 472 -9.06 22.00 -0.68
CA PRO A 472 -10.24 22.81 -0.44
C PRO A 472 -11.49 22.33 -1.18
N LEU A 473 -11.34 21.75 -2.38
CA LEU A 473 -12.45 21.17 -3.13
C LEU A 473 -13.01 19.93 -2.43
N LEU A 474 -12.15 19.00 -2.00
CA LEU A 474 -12.54 17.78 -1.30
C LEU A 474 -13.20 18.09 0.05
N GLU A 475 -12.61 19.00 0.82
CA GLU A 475 -13.17 19.48 2.07
C GLU A 475 -14.50 20.20 1.83
N GLY A 476 -14.59 21.07 0.83
CA GLY A 476 -15.83 21.78 0.49
C GLY A 476 -16.99 20.87 0.07
N ALA A 477 -16.70 19.73 -0.55
CA ALA A 477 -17.67 18.69 -0.91
C ALA A 477 -18.00 17.75 0.27
N GLU A 478 -17.39 17.97 1.43
CA GLU A 478 -17.55 17.16 2.64
C GLU A 478 -17.24 15.68 2.41
N VAL A 479 -16.19 15.35 1.64
CA VAL A 479 -15.75 13.94 1.42
C VAL A 479 -15.59 13.22 2.77
N ASP A 480 -16.04 11.97 2.88
CA ASP A 480 -15.92 11.23 4.16
C ASP A 480 -14.51 10.64 4.35
N LEU A 481 -13.94 10.07 3.29
CA LEU A 481 -12.61 9.47 3.29
C LEU A 481 -11.82 9.80 2.01
N VAL A 482 -10.60 10.27 2.20
CA VAL A 482 -9.55 10.35 1.19
C VAL A 482 -8.55 9.21 1.45
N HIS A 483 -8.52 8.22 0.56
CA HIS A 483 -7.71 7.01 0.65
C HIS A 483 -6.50 7.07 -0.27
N ASN A 484 -5.28 6.93 0.26
CA ASN A 484 -4.05 7.09 -0.53
C ASN A 484 -2.91 6.12 -0.22
N GLY A 485 -1.86 6.21 -1.06
CA GLY A 485 -0.65 5.41 -0.96
C GLY A 485 0.65 6.24 -0.98
N HIS A 486 1.64 5.76 -1.73
CA HIS A 486 2.86 6.44 -2.20
C HIS A 486 4.04 6.57 -1.23
N SER A 487 3.79 6.81 0.05
CA SER A 487 4.85 7.18 1.00
C SER A 487 5.39 6.01 1.83
N HIS A 488 4.82 4.82 1.66
CA HIS A 488 5.18 3.58 2.36
C HIS A 488 5.08 3.71 3.88
N LEU A 489 3.94 4.22 4.34
CA LEU A 489 3.59 4.49 5.72
C LEU A 489 2.16 4.07 6.00
N TRP A 490 1.85 3.99 7.28
CA TRP A 490 0.49 4.24 7.74
C TRP A 490 0.50 5.56 8.49
N ASN A 491 -0.43 6.46 8.18
CA ASN A 491 -0.68 7.70 8.90
C ASN A 491 -2.12 8.16 8.61
N ARG A 492 -2.69 8.97 9.52
CA ARG A 492 -4.04 9.52 9.38
C ARG A 492 -4.09 10.99 9.73
N PHE A 493 -4.94 11.74 9.04
CA PHE A 493 -5.24 13.15 9.31
C PHE A 493 -6.75 13.38 9.23
N GLU A 494 -7.21 14.49 9.80
CA GLU A 494 -8.60 14.92 9.72
C GLU A 494 -8.66 16.44 9.53
N SER A 495 -9.45 16.90 8.58
CA SER A 495 -9.71 18.33 8.37
C SER A 495 -10.63 18.89 9.46
N GLU A 496 -10.74 20.23 9.55
CA GLU A 496 -11.64 20.87 10.51
C GLU A 496 -13.12 20.50 10.32
N ASN A 497 -13.52 20.09 9.11
CA ASN A 497 -14.87 19.67 8.78
C ASN A 497 -15.06 18.14 8.69
N GLY A 498 -14.09 17.36 9.19
CA GLY A 498 -14.24 15.92 9.38
C GLY A 498 -13.88 15.04 8.17
N VAL A 499 -13.22 15.59 7.14
CA VAL A 499 -12.68 14.78 6.04
C VAL A 499 -11.46 14.01 6.56
N ASN A 500 -11.52 12.69 6.52
CA ASN A 500 -10.40 11.84 6.93
C ASN A 500 -9.46 11.58 5.76
N TYR A 501 -8.15 11.71 5.98
CA TYR A 501 -7.10 11.32 5.04
C TYR A 501 -6.35 10.13 5.62
N LEU A 502 -6.30 9.01 4.90
CA LEU A 502 -5.66 7.78 5.35
C LEU A 502 -4.70 7.24 4.30
N GLU A 503 -3.45 7.03 4.71
CA GLU A 503 -2.46 6.34 3.91
C GLU A 503 -2.34 4.85 4.31
N THR A 504 -2.41 3.93 3.34
CA THR A 504 -2.38 2.47 3.56
C THR A 504 -1.21 1.76 2.88
N SER A 505 -0.11 2.46 2.63
CA SER A 505 1.00 1.99 1.81
C SER A 505 2.05 1.15 2.56
N ASN A 506 1.90 0.96 3.88
CA ASN A 506 2.80 0.10 4.64
C ASN A 506 2.41 -1.38 4.54
N THR A 507 2.76 -2.03 3.43
CA THR A 507 2.61 -3.49 3.26
C THR A 507 3.74 -4.30 3.91
N GLY A 508 4.54 -3.67 4.79
CA GLY A 508 5.74 -4.26 5.39
C GLY A 508 7.05 -3.71 4.84
N ASN A 509 6.99 -2.59 4.13
CA ASN A 509 8.12 -1.80 3.67
C ASN A 509 7.87 -0.32 3.94
N THR A 510 8.93 0.42 4.26
CA THR A 510 8.88 1.85 4.53
C THR A 510 10.18 2.55 4.12
N TYR A 511 10.05 3.80 3.69
CA TYR A 511 11.17 4.73 3.49
C TYR A 511 11.29 5.76 4.63
N GLY A 512 10.40 5.68 5.62
CA GLY A 512 10.41 6.48 6.83
C GLY A 512 9.45 7.66 6.82
N ALA A 513 8.89 7.93 8.00
CA ALA A 513 8.16 9.15 8.28
C ALA A 513 9.14 10.26 8.66
N TYR A 514 8.88 11.46 8.17
CA TYR A 514 9.69 12.64 8.42
C TYR A 514 8.92 13.60 9.33
N HIS A 515 8.76 13.16 10.57
CA HIS A 515 8.10 13.89 11.64
C HIS A 515 9.11 14.16 12.76
N GLU A 516 8.90 15.17 13.60
CA GLU A 516 9.84 15.50 14.69
C GLU A 516 10.11 14.29 15.61
N LEU A 517 9.07 13.50 15.87
CA LEU A 517 9.14 12.26 16.68
C LEU A 517 9.87 11.10 16.00
N SER A 518 10.05 11.11 14.67
CA SER A 518 10.76 10.02 13.98
C SER A 518 12.29 10.14 14.08
N GLY A 519 12.79 11.33 14.43
CA GLY A 519 14.21 11.65 14.43
C GLY A 519 14.84 11.72 13.02
N ARG A 520 14.04 11.65 11.95
CA ARG A 520 14.49 11.73 10.55
C ARG A 520 14.22 13.12 9.98
N SER A 521 15.02 13.52 8.99
CA SER A 521 14.82 14.74 8.21
C SER A 521 15.03 14.44 6.73
N ARG A 522 14.15 14.98 5.88
CA ARG A 522 14.22 14.81 4.42
C ARG A 522 15.51 15.43 3.89
N PRO A 523 16.15 14.84 2.87
CA PRO A 523 17.30 15.45 2.22
C PRO A 523 16.83 16.71 1.47
N LEU A 524 17.30 17.89 1.89
CA LEU A 524 16.99 19.14 1.22
C LEU A 524 18.15 19.54 0.28
N PRO A 525 17.85 20.13 -0.90
CA PRO A 525 18.89 20.67 -1.75
C PRO A 525 19.57 21.86 -1.05
N GLY A 526 20.90 21.98 -1.22
CA GLY A 526 21.66 23.13 -0.71
C GLY A 526 21.56 24.35 -1.63
N LEU A 527 22.44 25.34 -1.48
CA LEU A 527 22.58 26.37 -2.52
C LEU A 527 22.99 25.73 -3.85
N PRO A 528 22.50 26.20 -5.02
CA PRO A 528 21.74 27.44 -5.24
C PRO A 528 20.20 27.32 -5.16
N TRP A 529 19.66 26.22 -4.61
CA TRP A 529 18.22 26.07 -4.41
C TRP A 529 17.72 26.90 -3.24
N ASP A 530 16.49 27.39 -3.34
CA ASP A 530 15.84 28.19 -2.29
C ASP A 530 15.34 27.27 -1.17
N ASP A 531 15.84 27.44 0.06
CA ASP A 531 15.46 26.60 1.18
C ASP A 531 14.02 26.82 1.63
N GLU A 532 13.42 27.98 1.33
CA GLU A 532 12.01 28.28 1.62
C GLU A 532 11.03 27.38 0.83
N ASN A 533 11.50 26.74 -0.25
CA ASN A 533 10.69 25.85 -1.07
C ASN A 533 10.51 24.44 -0.48
N TYR A 534 11.30 24.09 0.55
CA TYR A 534 11.41 22.71 0.99
C TYR A 534 11.20 22.50 2.50
N LEU A 535 10.61 21.36 2.85
CA LEU A 535 10.28 21.01 4.22
C LEU A 535 11.06 19.77 4.67
N ALA A 536 11.99 19.95 5.62
CA ALA A 536 12.79 18.84 6.17
C ALA A 536 11.95 17.87 7.03
N GLN A 537 10.93 18.36 7.72
CA GLN A 537 10.08 17.58 8.63
C GLN A 537 8.66 18.15 8.64
N GLY A 538 7.67 17.28 8.83
CA GLY A 538 6.27 17.62 8.89
C GLY A 538 5.52 17.30 7.61
N ASN A 539 4.26 17.73 7.59
CA ASN A 539 3.31 17.49 6.53
C ASN A 539 3.13 18.75 5.66
N PRO A 540 3.46 18.70 4.35
CA PRO A 540 3.26 19.85 3.46
C PRO A 540 1.78 20.22 3.27
N GLY A 541 0.82 19.32 3.50
CA GLY A 541 -0.62 19.60 3.44
C GLY A 541 -1.15 20.47 4.58
N GLY A 542 -0.40 20.56 5.69
CA GLY A 542 -0.70 21.47 6.80
C GLY A 542 -1.65 20.95 7.88
N LEU A 543 -2.19 19.73 7.74
CA LEU A 543 -2.91 19.06 8.83
C LEU A 543 -1.95 18.36 9.80
N GLU A 544 -2.35 18.27 11.06
CA GLU A 544 -1.60 17.55 12.10
C GLU A 544 -1.92 16.04 12.02
N PRO A 545 -0.91 15.15 12.05
CA PRO A 545 -1.15 13.71 11.99
C PRO A 545 -1.75 13.19 13.30
N ILE A 546 -2.63 12.21 13.20
CA ILE A 546 -3.38 11.64 14.31
C ILE A 546 -2.68 10.38 14.85
N VAL A 547 -2.58 10.31 16.18
CA VAL A 547 -2.09 9.11 16.88
C VAL A 547 -3.16 8.00 16.81
N PRO A 548 -2.79 6.76 16.42
CA PRO A 548 -3.69 5.62 16.48
C PRO A 548 -4.40 5.50 17.85
N ASN A 549 -5.72 5.32 17.86
CA ASN A 549 -6.51 5.44 19.09
C ASN A 549 -6.75 4.12 19.86
N VAL A 550 -6.39 2.97 19.29
CA VAL A 550 -6.56 1.67 19.94
C VAL A 550 -5.26 1.19 20.57
N GLU A 551 -4.22 1.01 19.74
CA GLU A 551 -2.92 0.53 20.19
C GLU A 551 -1.78 1.20 19.40
N PRO A 552 -1.46 2.48 19.72
CA PRO A 552 -0.42 3.20 19.01
C PRO A 552 0.98 2.67 19.34
N PHE A 553 1.85 2.68 18.34
CA PHE A 553 3.28 2.49 18.55
C PHE A 553 3.87 3.66 19.33
N THR A 554 4.96 3.41 20.05
CA THR A 554 5.63 4.42 20.87
C THR A 554 7.10 4.55 20.52
N ALA A 555 7.64 5.77 20.66
CA ALA A 555 9.06 6.03 20.66
C ALA A 555 9.74 5.39 21.89
N GLU A 556 11.08 5.39 21.93
CA GLU A 556 11.86 4.81 23.04
C GLU A 556 11.52 5.42 24.42
N ASP A 557 11.06 6.68 24.45
CA ASP A 557 10.66 7.38 25.67
C ASP A 557 9.19 7.18 26.07
N GLY A 558 8.45 6.35 25.31
CA GLY A 558 7.04 6.05 25.53
C GLY A 558 6.06 7.02 24.84
N THR A 559 6.55 8.01 24.08
CA THR A 559 5.69 8.94 23.35
C THR A 559 4.95 8.22 22.22
N PRO A 560 3.61 8.28 22.13
CA PRO A 560 2.85 7.71 21.02
C PRO A 560 3.23 8.33 19.67
N LEU A 561 3.33 7.49 18.64
CA LEU A 561 3.70 7.88 17.28
C LEU A 561 2.46 7.98 16.40
N PRO A 562 2.28 9.07 15.61
CA PRO A 562 1.16 9.22 14.70
C PRO A 562 1.37 8.57 13.32
N PHE A 563 2.24 7.56 13.26
CA PHE A 563 2.58 6.85 12.03
C PHE A 563 3.15 5.46 12.32
N VAL A 564 3.07 4.56 11.33
CA VAL A 564 3.78 3.29 11.30
C VAL A 564 4.88 3.34 10.24
N GLN A 565 6.14 3.22 10.68
CA GLN A 565 7.35 3.26 9.84
C GLN A 565 8.30 2.10 10.14
N SER A 566 7.82 0.86 10.04
CA SER A 566 8.65 -0.33 10.26
C SER A 566 8.61 -1.25 9.04
N ASN A 567 9.76 -1.86 8.72
CA ASN A 567 9.83 -2.98 7.78
C ASN A 567 9.53 -4.33 8.47
N ASP A 568 9.45 -4.35 9.80
CA ASP A 568 9.11 -5.54 10.58
C ASP A 568 7.60 -5.62 10.82
N LEU A 569 6.87 -4.54 10.57
CA LEU A 569 5.42 -4.48 10.71
C LEU A 569 4.81 -4.27 9.35
N ALA A 570 3.69 -4.92 9.09
CA ALA A 570 2.84 -4.63 7.96
C ALA A 570 1.44 -4.24 8.47
N VAL A 571 0.78 -3.37 7.72
CA VAL A 571 -0.51 -2.77 8.09
C VAL A 571 -1.52 -2.98 6.96
N PHE A 572 -2.75 -3.36 7.29
CA PHE A 572 -3.85 -3.39 6.34
C PHE A 572 -5.08 -2.71 6.96
N ALA A 573 -5.93 -2.13 6.12
CA ALA A 573 -7.13 -1.43 6.58
C ALA A 573 -8.38 -1.98 5.90
N MET A 574 -9.50 -1.88 6.60
CA MET A 574 -10.80 -2.31 6.12
C MET A 574 -11.82 -1.21 6.36
N LEU A 575 -12.62 -0.89 5.36
CA LEU A 575 -13.88 -0.18 5.52
C LEU A 575 -15.00 -1.18 5.76
N ASP A 576 -15.67 -1.09 6.92
CA ASP A 576 -16.90 -1.82 7.22
C ASP A 576 -18.09 -0.84 7.07
N THR A 577 -18.85 -0.96 5.99
CA THR A 577 -19.97 -0.05 5.70
C THR A 577 -21.20 -0.34 6.56
N GLY A 578 -21.29 -1.53 7.17
CA GLY A 578 -22.38 -1.87 8.08
C GLY A 578 -22.16 -1.29 9.48
N ALA A 579 -20.91 -1.27 9.93
CA ALA A 579 -20.50 -0.55 11.15
C ALA A 579 -20.28 0.95 10.92
N GLY A 580 -20.06 1.36 9.67
CA GLY A 580 -19.75 2.73 9.29
C GLY A 580 -18.39 3.19 9.80
N GLU A 581 -17.38 2.34 9.69
CA GLU A 581 -16.05 2.63 10.23
C GLU A 581 -14.92 2.07 9.38
N VAL A 582 -13.75 2.69 9.53
CA VAL A 582 -12.49 2.16 9.03
C VAL A 582 -11.70 1.59 10.20
N VAL A 583 -11.15 0.39 10.02
CA VAL A 583 -10.34 -0.31 11.02
C VAL A 583 -8.98 -0.64 10.41
N SER A 584 -7.91 -0.21 11.07
CA SER A 584 -6.53 -0.52 10.67
C SER A 584 -5.93 -1.57 11.60
N TYR A 585 -5.33 -2.60 11.00
CA TYR A 585 -4.68 -3.72 11.68
C TYR A 585 -3.19 -3.69 11.42
N ALA A 586 -2.39 -4.03 12.43
CA ALA A 586 -0.98 -4.29 12.27
C ALA A 586 -0.65 -5.73 12.65
N PHE A 587 0.44 -6.24 12.09
CA PHE A 587 1.07 -7.48 12.53
C PHE A 587 2.58 -7.41 12.35
N ASP A 588 3.32 -8.22 13.11
CA ASP A 588 4.78 -8.32 13.03
C ASP A 588 5.17 -9.55 12.23
N VAL A 589 5.82 -9.34 11.06
CA VAL A 589 6.20 -10.42 10.15
C VAL A 589 7.21 -11.39 10.78
N ARG A 590 7.88 -11.00 11.87
CA ARG A 590 8.85 -11.84 12.60
C ARG A 590 8.18 -12.85 13.53
N THR A 591 6.91 -12.64 13.85
CA THR A 591 6.11 -13.49 14.74
C THR A 591 4.84 -13.95 14.04
N PRO A 592 4.95 -14.79 12.99
CA PRO A 592 3.83 -15.23 12.16
C PRO A 592 2.74 -16.00 12.93
N GLU A 593 3.05 -16.48 14.13
CA GLU A 593 2.13 -17.17 15.03
C GLU A 593 1.20 -16.23 15.82
N ILE A 594 1.43 -14.91 15.76
CA ILE A 594 0.63 -13.91 16.45
C ILE A 594 -0.35 -13.29 15.46
N ASP A 595 -1.64 -13.39 15.78
CA ASP A 595 -2.71 -12.81 14.97
C ASP A 595 -2.57 -11.28 14.86
N PRO A 596 -2.98 -10.68 13.72
CA PRO A 596 -3.06 -9.23 13.59
C PRO A 596 -3.92 -8.57 14.68
N TRP A 597 -3.54 -7.37 15.10
CA TRP A 597 -4.27 -6.59 16.11
C TRP A 597 -4.67 -5.21 15.57
N VAL A 598 -5.73 -4.64 16.13
CA VAL A 598 -6.23 -3.32 15.74
C VAL A 598 -5.34 -2.23 16.33
N ILE A 599 -4.87 -1.31 15.49
CA ILE A 599 -4.08 -0.15 15.92
C ILE A 599 -4.91 1.15 15.94
N ASP A 600 -5.87 1.30 15.02
CA ASP A 600 -6.72 2.48 14.89
C ASP A 600 -8.11 2.09 14.39
N ARG A 601 -9.13 2.86 14.80
CA ARG A 601 -10.48 2.76 14.27
C ARG A 601 -11.18 4.12 14.27
N PHE A 602 -11.94 4.45 13.25
CA PHE A 602 -12.70 5.71 13.22
C PHE A 602 -13.97 5.56 12.39
N GLU A 603 -15.02 6.27 12.81
CA GLU A 603 -16.32 6.26 12.14
C GLU A 603 -16.26 7.13 10.87
N LEU A 604 -16.99 6.71 9.84
CA LEU A 604 -17.24 7.46 8.62
C LEU A 604 -18.72 7.82 8.53
N GLY A 605 -19.01 8.88 7.79
CA GLY A 605 -20.37 9.32 7.52
C GLY A 605 -20.88 10.32 8.55
N ARG A 606 -21.95 11.01 8.17
CA ARG A 606 -22.53 12.08 8.99
C ARG A 606 -23.27 11.46 10.17
N SER A 607 -23.02 11.94 11.39
CA SER A 607 -23.91 11.63 12.51
C SER A 607 -25.34 12.03 12.11
N VAL A 608 -26.25 11.06 12.03
CA VAL A 608 -27.65 11.31 11.68
C VAL A 608 -28.27 12.10 12.83
N GLY A 609 -28.15 13.43 12.81
CA GLY A 609 -28.53 14.23 13.97
C GLY A 609 -28.42 15.76 13.92
N GLU A 610 -27.69 16.36 12.98
CA GLU A 610 -27.69 17.82 12.83
C GLU A 610 -28.16 18.22 11.43
N GLU A 611 -29.45 18.60 11.34
CA GLU A 611 -29.89 19.39 10.19
C GLU A 611 -29.06 20.68 10.13
N PRO A 612 -28.60 21.09 8.93
CA PRO A 612 -27.92 22.35 8.78
C PRO A 612 -28.89 23.46 9.19
N GLY A 613 -28.54 24.19 10.25
CA GLY A 613 -29.27 25.37 10.68
C GLY A 613 -29.28 26.40 9.57
N GLY A 614 -30.31 26.38 8.74
CA GLY A 614 -30.55 27.40 7.72
C GLY A 614 -30.76 28.74 8.41
N GLU A 615 -29.72 29.58 8.42
CA GLU A 615 -29.88 31.00 8.71
C GLU A 615 -30.57 31.67 7.51
N GLU A 616 -31.89 31.85 7.60
CA GLU A 616 -32.56 32.83 6.76
C GLU A 616 -32.09 34.25 7.14
N PRO A 617 -31.76 35.14 6.18
CA PRO A 617 -31.37 36.51 6.47
C PRO A 617 -32.59 37.32 6.91
N GLY A 618 -32.72 37.50 8.23
CA GLY A 618 -33.75 38.33 8.86
C GLY A 618 -33.59 39.81 8.53
N GLY A 619 -34.60 40.39 7.88
CA GLY A 619 -34.72 41.82 7.60
C GLY A 619 -34.93 42.69 8.85
N GLU A 620 -34.52 43.95 8.72
CA GLU A 620 -34.46 44.96 9.77
C GLU A 620 -35.83 45.49 10.29
N GLU A 621 -35.79 45.85 11.59
CA GLU A 621 -36.56 46.88 12.34
C GLU A 621 -37.97 46.56 12.92
N PRO A 622 -38.39 47.21 14.04
CA PRO A 622 -37.64 47.79 15.16
C PRO A 622 -38.19 47.43 16.57
N GLY A 623 -37.49 47.91 17.60
CA GLY A 623 -37.62 47.47 18.99
C GLY A 623 -38.90 47.81 19.76
N GLY A 624 -39.05 47.07 20.87
CA GLY A 624 -40.02 47.31 21.94
C GLY A 624 -39.49 46.70 23.24
N GLU A 625 -39.25 47.55 24.23
CA GLU A 625 -38.83 47.18 25.58
C GLU A 625 -40.00 46.66 26.44
N GLU A 626 -39.60 45.96 27.52
CA GLU A 626 -40.25 45.77 28.84
C GLU A 626 -40.72 44.34 29.22
N PRO A 627 -40.64 44.00 30.53
CA PRO A 627 -40.10 42.71 30.99
C PRO A 627 -41.07 41.91 31.89
N GLY A 628 -40.61 40.71 32.30
CA GLY A 628 -40.86 40.15 33.63
C GLY A 628 -42.23 39.54 33.90
N GLY A 629 -42.27 38.20 33.95
CA GLY A 629 -43.40 37.44 34.49
C GLY A 629 -42.93 36.13 35.10
N GLU A 630 -42.73 36.14 36.42
CA GLU A 630 -42.68 34.94 37.26
C GLU A 630 -44.03 34.22 37.21
N GLU A 631 -44.03 32.89 37.38
CA GLU A 631 -45.05 32.14 38.16
C GLU A 631 -44.55 30.69 38.45
N PRO A 632 -45.10 30.03 39.49
CA PRO A 632 -44.34 29.27 40.47
C PRO A 632 -44.59 27.75 40.45
N GLY A 633 -43.90 27.07 41.38
CA GLY A 633 -43.84 25.63 41.53
C GLY A 633 -45.11 24.91 42.01
N GLY A 634 -45.04 23.58 41.87
CA GLY A 634 -45.93 22.59 42.47
C GLY A 634 -45.12 21.52 43.19
N GLU A 635 -45.52 21.26 44.44
CA GLU A 635 -44.90 20.40 45.45
C GLU A 635 -45.22 18.90 45.24
N GLU A 636 -44.30 18.03 45.66
CA GLU A 636 -44.55 16.61 45.95
C GLU A 636 -44.19 16.34 47.43
N PRO A 637 -44.93 15.46 48.14
CA PRO A 637 -45.03 15.49 49.60
C PRO A 637 -44.00 14.61 50.32
N GLY A 638 -43.66 15.03 51.54
CA GLY A 638 -42.72 14.35 52.43
C GLY A 638 -43.27 13.15 53.20
N GLY A 639 -42.35 12.37 53.74
CA GLY A 639 -42.58 11.30 54.72
C GLY A 639 -41.29 10.94 55.44
N GLU A 640 -41.34 10.98 56.77
CA GLU A 640 -40.24 11.00 57.74
C GLU A 640 -39.50 9.66 57.90
N GLU A 641 -38.20 9.73 58.24
CA GLU A 641 -37.45 8.62 58.85
C GLU A 641 -37.87 8.40 60.32
N PRO A 642 -37.84 7.16 60.85
CA PRO A 642 -36.61 6.73 61.54
C PRO A 642 -36.30 5.21 61.53
N GLY A 643 -35.00 4.90 61.46
CA GLY A 643 -34.33 3.97 62.37
C GLY A 643 -34.20 2.49 62.00
N GLY A 644 -32.96 2.00 62.06
CA GLY A 644 -32.67 0.68 62.66
C GLY A 644 -31.95 -0.35 61.79
N GLU A 645 -30.66 -0.54 62.14
CA GLU A 645 -29.89 -1.80 62.15
C GLU A 645 -29.35 -2.36 60.82
N GLU A 646 -28.03 -2.46 60.77
CA GLU A 646 -27.28 -3.26 59.79
C GLU A 646 -27.69 -4.74 59.82
N PRO A 647 -27.58 -5.42 58.67
CA PRO A 647 -26.57 -6.48 58.63
C PRO A 647 -25.78 -6.54 57.31
N GLY A 648 -24.46 -6.62 57.47
CA GLY A 648 -23.50 -7.42 56.71
C GLY A 648 -23.77 -7.69 55.22
N GLY A 649 -22.99 -7.03 54.38
CA GLY A 649 -22.60 -7.50 53.06
C GLY A 649 -21.10 -7.28 52.91
N GLU A 650 -20.34 -8.36 52.79
CA GLU A 650 -18.90 -8.36 52.56
C GLU A 650 -18.60 -7.66 51.23
N GLU A 651 -17.84 -6.57 51.26
CA GLU A 651 -17.06 -6.12 50.11
C GLU A 651 -15.88 -7.09 49.94
N PRO A 652 -15.65 -7.65 48.74
CA PRO A 652 -14.33 -8.09 48.36
C PRO A 652 -13.54 -6.84 47.95
N GLY A 653 -12.65 -6.39 48.83
CA GLY A 653 -11.48 -5.62 48.42
C GLY A 653 -10.39 -6.59 47.93
N ASP A 654 -9.72 -6.26 46.83
CA ASP A 654 -8.37 -5.67 46.86
C ASP A 654 -7.86 -5.59 45.42
N ASP A 655 -7.72 -4.37 44.92
CA ASP A 655 -7.15 -4.05 43.62
C ASP A 655 -5.63 -4.17 43.76
N GLY A 656 -5.07 -5.33 43.36
CA GLY A 656 -3.63 -5.54 43.38
C GLY A 656 -2.91 -4.57 42.44
N GLU A 657 -1.80 -3.97 42.89
CA GLU A 657 -0.92 -3.16 42.04
C GLU A 657 -0.51 -3.95 40.77
N PRO A 658 -0.37 -3.28 39.60
CA PRO A 658 -0.03 -3.96 38.37
C PRO A 658 1.29 -4.72 38.50
N ALA A 659 1.35 -5.93 37.96
CA ALA A 659 2.55 -6.73 38.02
C ALA A 659 3.71 -6.04 37.31
N THR A 660 4.89 -6.05 37.93
CA THR A 660 6.11 -5.44 37.40
C THR A 660 7.25 -6.43 37.38
N VAL A 661 8.24 -6.21 36.50
CA VAL A 661 9.49 -6.96 36.49
C VAL A 661 10.68 -6.01 36.35
N THR A 662 11.73 -6.27 37.12
CA THR A 662 13.01 -5.56 37.09
C THR A 662 14.14 -6.56 36.88
N LEU A 663 15.07 -6.23 36.00
CA LEU A 663 16.24 -7.05 35.68
C LEU A 663 17.49 -6.46 36.36
N SER A 664 18.45 -7.29 36.75
CA SER A 664 19.73 -6.79 37.30
C SER A 664 20.53 -5.94 36.32
N THR A 665 20.28 -6.11 35.01
CA THR A 665 20.86 -5.35 33.91
C THR A 665 19.92 -5.43 32.70
N SER A 666 19.86 -4.37 31.89
CA SER A 666 19.14 -4.37 30.61
C SER A 666 19.96 -4.97 29.46
N SER A 667 21.24 -5.30 29.69
CA SER A 667 22.08 -6.01 28.73
C SER A 667 22.97 -7.08 29.38
N VAL A 668 23.06 -8.25 28.74
CA VAL A 668 23.77 -9.44 29.24
C VAL A 668 24.44 -10.18 28.07
N VAL A 669 25.52 -10.94 28.32
CA VAL A 669 26.17 -11.76 27.29
C VAL A 669 25.41 -13.08 27.16
N ALA A 670 25.24 -13.58 25.93
CA ALA A 670 24.62 -14.89 25.71
C ALA A 670 25.38 -16.00 26.46
N GLY A 671 24.66 -16.81 27.23
CA GLY A 671 25.24 -17.82 28.12
C GLY A 671 25.48 -17.36 29.57
N ASP A 672 25.37 -16.07 29.88
CA ASP A 672 25.52 -15.55 31.25
C ASP A 672 24.21 -15.61 32.05
N ALA A 673 24.33 -15.47 33.36
CA ALA A 673 23.21 -15.41 34.29
C ALA A 673 22.65 -13.99 34.44
N LEU A 674 21.33 -13.89 34.56
CA LEU A 674 20.57 -12.66 34.77
C LEU A 674 19.68 -12.84 36.01
N GLU A 675 19.64 -11.85 36.90
CA GLU A 675 18.69 -11.83 38.00
C GLU A 675 17.41 -11.11 37.58
N VAL A 676 16.27 -11.74 37.86
CA VAL A 676 14.92 -11.31 37.50
C VAL A 676 14.11 -11.17 38.77
N ASN A 677 13.55 -9.99 39.00
CA ASN A 677 12.72 -9.68 40.17
C ASN A 677 11.33 -9.23 39.70
N GLY A 678 10.28 -9.97 40.07
CA GLY A 678 8.89 -9.65 39.77
C GLY A 678 8.10 -9.30 41.03
N SER A 679 7.10 -8.44 40.93
CA SER A 679 6.15 -8.14 42.01
C SER A 679 4.74 -7.95 41.46
N GLY A 680 3.72 -8.06 42.31
CA GLY A 680 2.31 -7.94 41.89
C GLY A 680 1.71 -9.26 41.36
N PHE A 681 2.35 -10.41 41.62
CA PHE A 681 1.80 -11.73 41.30
C PHE A 681 0.95 -12.27 42.46
N PRO A 682 -0.06 -13.12 42.22
CA PRO A 682 -0.83 -13.69 43.32
C PRO A 682 0.04 -14.55 44.25
N PRO A 683 -0.02 -14.35 45.58
CA PRO A 683 0.82 -15.10 46.53
C PRO A 683 0.62 -16.61 46.43
N GLY A 684 1.72 -17.36 46.32
CA GLY A 684 1.74 -18.82 46.25
C GLY A 684 1.48 -19.43 44.87
N GLU A 685 1.33 -18.64 43.81
CA GLU A 685 1.21 -19.15 42.44
C GLU A 685 2.58 -19.42 41.80
N GLU A 686 2.66 -20.44 40.92
CA GLU A 686 3.81 -20.61 40.04
C GLU A 686 3.84 -19.50 38.97
N VAL A 687 5.00 -18.88 38.82
CA VAL A 687 5.29 -17.84 37.83
C VAL A 687 6.37 -18.35 36.90
N ARG A 688 6.04 -18.48 35.62
CA ARG A 688 6.97 -18.85 34.54
C ARG A 688 7.75 -17.62 34.10
N ILE A 689 9.07 -17.77 33.97
CA ILE A 689 9.99 -16.75 33.44
C ILE A 689 10.44 -17.21 32.07
N GLU A 690 10.08 -16.45 31.05
CA GLU A 690 10.32 -16.78 29.65
C GLU A 690 11.18 -15.70 28.97
N LEU A 691 12.04 -16.11 28.03
CA LEU A 691 12.72 -15.23 27.10
C LEU A 691 11.93 -15.17 25.80
N HIS A 692 11.47 -13.98 25.41
CA HIS A 692 10.60 -13.73 24.28
C HIS A 692 11.40 -13.11 23.14
N SER A 693 11.60 -13.93 22.12
CA SER A 693 12.06 -13.65 20.74
C SER A 693 11.86 -14.92 19.91
N HIS A 694 11.98 -16.07 20.57
CA HIS A 694 11.37 -17.39 20.34
C HIS A 694 11.06 -17.87 21.77
N THR A 695 9.82 -18.25 22.10
CA THR A 695 9.43 -18.50 23.51
C THR A 695 10.27 -19.61 24.13
N ILE A 696 11.20 -19.24 25.02
CA ILE A 696 12.05 -20.16 25.77
C ILE A 696 11.77 -19.98 27.26
N GLU A 697 11.21 -21.00 27.90
CA GLU A 697 11.07 -21.02 29.36
C GLU A 697 12.46 -21.13 30.01
N LEU A 698 12.82 -20.13 30.81
CA LEU A 698 14.10 -20.04 31.50
C LEU A 698 14.02 -20.63 32.91
N ALA A 699 12.89 -20.43 33.61
CA ALA A 699 12.63 -20.94 34.95
C ALA A 699 11.13 -20.88 35.28
N THR A 700 10.73 -21.64 36.29
CA THR A 700 9.42 -21.51 36.96
C THR A 700 9.66 -21.39 38.47
N VAL A 701 9.01 -20.43 39.11
CA VAL A 701 9.25 -20.04 40.50
C VAL A 701 7.94 -19.65 41.20
N GLU A 702 7.77 -20.04 42.47
CA GLU A 702 6.58 -19.72 43.26
C GLU A 702 6.66 -18.29 43.81
N ALA A 703 5.60 -17.48 43.62
CA ALA A 703 5.49 -16.16 44.20
C ALA A 703 5.35 -16.25 45.73
N ASP A 704 6.10 -15.44 46.47
CA ASP A 704 6.07 -15.49 47.92
C ASP A 704 4.77 -14.92 48.53
N GLY A 705 4.66 -14.91 49.86
CA GLY A 705 3.49 -14.41 50.58
C GLY A 705 3.15 -12.92 50.33
N SER A 706 4.00 -12.19 49.63
CA SER A 706 3.80 -10.79 49.20
C SER A 706 3.58 -10.65 47.69
N GLY A 707 3.54 -11.74 46.93
CA GLY A 707 3.41 -11.71 45.48
C GLY A 707 4.71 -11.36 44.76
N THR A 708 5.85 -11.54 45.42
CA THR A 708 7.18 -11.25 44.88
C THR A 708 7.84 -12.53 44.39
N VAL A 709 8.57 -12.41 43.27
CA VAL A 709 9.34 -13.48 42.65
C VAL A 709 10.78 -13.00 42.45
N THR A 710 11.77 -13.79 42.87
CA THR A 710 13.19 -13.53 42.57
C THR A 710 13.84 -14.79 42.01
N ALA A 711 14.45 -14.69 40.83
CA ALA A 711 15.12 -15.82 40.19
C ALA A 711 16.43 -15.39 39.52
N GLN A 712 17.39 -16.31 39.47
CA GLN A 712 18.57 -16.19 38.63
C GLN A 712 18.42 -17.15 37.45
N VAL A 713 18.33 -16.61 36.24
CA VAL A 713 18.12 -17.37 35.00
C VAL A 713 19.36 -17.31 34.12
N THR A 714 19.66 -18.38 33.37
CA THR A 714 20.75 -18.37 32.39
C THR A 714 20.19 -18.09 31.01
N ILE A 715 20.74 -17.08 30.33
CA ILE A 715 20.32 -16.74 28.98
C ILE A 715 20.93 -17.76 27.99
N PRO A 716 20.13 -18.34 27.08
CA PRO A 716 20.64 -19.30 26.10
C PRO A 716 21.79 -18.71 25.27
N ALA A 717 22.84 -19.48 25.04
CA ALA A 717 24.00 -19.05 24.25
C ALA A 717 23.65 -18.72 22.77
N THR A 718 22.48 -19.15 22.30
CA THR A 718 21.95 -18.92 20.96
C THR A 718 21.06 -17.68 20.84
N ALA A 719 20.66 -17.06 21.96
CA ALA A 719 19.72 -15.96 21.98
C ALA A 719 20.45 -14.61 21.94
N VAL A 720 21.06 -14.26 20.81
CA VAL A 720 21.70 -12.94 20.59
C VAL A 720 20.70 -12.01 19.91
N GLY A 721 20.62 -10.76 20.37
CA GLY A 721 19.71 -9.75 19.81
C GLY A 721 18.87 -9.07 20.87
N SER A 722 17.75 -8.48 20.45
CA SER A 722 16.78 -7.87 21.35
C SER A 722 15.74 -8.91 21.78
N HIS A 723 15.49 -8.98 23.09
CA HIS A 723 14.56 -9.93 23.70
C HIS A 723 13.70 -9.22 24.76
N ARG A 724 12.71 -9.95 25.28
CA ARG A 724 11.93 -9.53 26.45
C ARG A 724 11.89 -10.67 27.47
N ILE A 725 12.12 -10.36 28.75
CA ILE A 725 11.82 -11.29 29.85
C ILE A 725 10.36 -11.12 30.21
N VAL A 726 9.59 -12.21 30.19
CA VAL A 726 8.17 -12.21 30.52
C VAL A 726 7.91 -13.14 31.70
N LEU A 727 7.18 -12.64 32.69
CA LEU A 727 6.70 -13.39 33.84
C LEU A 727 5.20 -13.64 33.67
N ILE A 728 4.77 -14.89 33.84
CA ILE A 728 3.36 -15.30 33.67
C ILE A 728 2.95 -16.20 34.86
N SER A 729 1.97 -15.78 35.66
CA SER A 729 1.42 -16.61 36.74
C SER A 729 0.42 -17.67 36.21
N GLU A 730 0.09 -18.65 37.05
CA GLU A 730 -0.96 -19.65 36.76
C GLU A 730 -2.32 -19.01 36.43
N SER A 731 -2.68 -17.93 37.14
CA SER A 731 -3.90 -17.17 36.91
C SER A 731 -3.84 -16.23 35.69
N GLY A 732 -2.69 -16.14 35.01
CA GLY A 732 -2.53 -15.37 33.78
C GLY A 732 -2.08 -13.92 33.96
N VAL A 733 -1.66 -13.51 35.16
CA VAL A 733 -1.06 -12.18 35.40
C VAL A 733 0.31 -12.11 34.73
N ARG A 734 0.56 -11.05 33.96
CA ARG A 734 1.79 -10.87 33.16
C ARG A 734 2.54 -9.59 33.50
N ALA A 735 3.87 -9.68 33.52
CA ALA A 735 4.76 -8.52 33.53
C ALA A 735 5.96 -8.77 32.60
N SER A 736 6.54 -7.72 32.03
CA SER A 736 7.67 -7.88 31.12
C SER A 736 8.70 -6.75 31.13
N ALA A 737 9.96 -7.06 30.80
CA ALA A 737 11.05 -6.09 30.68
C ALA A 737 11.95 -6.41 29.48
N ALA A 738 12.40 -5.38 28.77
CA ALA A 738 13.32 -5.52 27.64
C ALA A 738 14.73 -5.96 28.08
N LEU A 739 15.37 -6.79 27.26
CA LEU A 739 16.72 -7.31 27.46
C LEU A 739 17.50 -7.35 26.14
N THR A 740 18.66 -6.71 26.08
CA THR A 740 19.60 -6.84 24.96
C THR A 740 20.64 -7.91 25.27
N VAL A 741 20.65 -8.99 24.49
CA VAL A 741 21.64 -10.06 24.63
C VAL A 741 22.74 -9.90 23.59
N THR A 742 23.99 -9.79 24.07
CA THR A 742 25.16 -9.60 23.22
C THR A 742 25.87 -10.92 22.96
N ALA A 743 26.48 -11.06 21.78
CA ALA A 743 27.26 -12.26 21.45
C ALA A 743 28.47 -12.41 22.39
N ALA A 744 28.73 -13.63 22.84
CA ALA A 744 30.03 -13.96 23.43
C ALA A 744 31.11 -13.78 22.35
N ALA A 745 32.23 -13.11 22.67
CA ALA A 745 33.25 -12.77 21.68
C ALA A 745 33.83 -14.04 20.99
N GLY A 746 33.41 -14.30 19.75
CA GLY A 746 33.84 -15.43 18.90
C GLY A 746 33.22 -15.38 17.49
N GLY A 747 34.03 -15.08 16.47
CA GLY A 747 33.65 -14.68 15.12
C GLY A 747 32.80 -15.63 14.24
N GLY A 748 32.09 -15.03 13.28
CA GLY A 748 31.71 -15.65 12.00
C GLY A 748 30.38 -15.16 11.38
N ASP A 749 30.50 -14.37 10.31
CA ASP A 749 29.59 -14.08 9.17
C ASP A 749 28.19 -13.46 9.37
N LEU A 750 27.98 -12.32 8.69
CA LEU A 750 26.72 -11.61 8.48
C LEU A 750 26.20 -11.86 7.05
N ALA A 751 24.88 -12.01 6.92
CA ALA A 751 24.15 -12.16 5.67
C ALA A 751 24.01 -10.82 4.91
N GLU A 752 24.09 -10.89 3.58
CA GLU A 752 23.77 -9.81 2.64
C GLU A 752 22.28 -9.44 2.73
N THR A 753 21.99 -8.17 2.98
CA THR A 753 20.65 -7.58 2.81
C THR A 753 20.60 -6.85 1.47
N GLY A 754 19.69 -7.29 0.60
CA GLY A 754 19.46 -6.71 -0.72
C GLY A 754 18.84 -5.32 -0.64
N SER A 755 19.62 -4.32 -1.04
CA SER A 755 19.15 -3.16 -1.77
C SER A 755 20.00 -3.11 -3.04
N ASP A 756 19.41 -3.35 -4.21
CA ASP A 756 20.11 -3.15 -5.48
C ASP A 756 20.20 -1.63 -5.76
N THR A 757 21.04 -0.94 -4.99
CA THR A 757 21.82 0.18 -5.52
C THR A 757 23.05 -0.44 -6.16
N PRO A 758 23.40 -0.13 -7.42
CA PRO A 758 24.68 -0.60 -7.97
C PRO A 758 25.82 0.03 -7.17
N VAL A 759 26.38 -0.72 -6.23
CA VAL A 759 27.56 -0.34 -5.44
C VAL A 759 28.79 -0.43 -6.34
N TRP A 760 28.98 0.59 -7.19
CA TRP A 760 30.24 0.86 -7.86
C TRP A 760 30.54 2.36 -7.83
N MET A 761 30.80 2.94 -6.64
CA MET A 761 31.71 4.10 -6.47
C MET A 761 31.88 4.55 -5.01
N VAL A 762 32.39 3.69 -4.11
CA VAL A 762 33.06 4.17 -2.87
C VAL A 762 34.34 3.39 -2.61
N ALA A 763 35.38 3.69 -3.38
CA ALA A 763 36.75 3.33 -3.04
C ALA A 763 37.66 4.51 -3.35
N GLY A 764 37.66 5.52 -2.47
CA GLY A 764 38.53 6.66 -2.68
C GLY A 764 38.50 7.80 -1.68
N SER A 765 38.14 7.63 -0.40
CA SER A 765 38.25 8.72 0.60
C SER A 765 38.23 8.25 2.07
N ALA A 766 39.09 7.31 2.49
CA ALA A 766 39.24 7.00 3.93
C ALA A 766 40.59 6.34 4.29
N ALA A 767 41.71 6.93 3.86
CA ALA A 767 43.03 6.46 4.29
C ALA A 767 44.04 7.60 4.56
N LEU A 768 43.60 8.68 5.18
CA LEU A 768 44.50 9.68 5.76
C LEU A 768 43.82 10.30 6.98
N LEU A 769 43.98 9.66 8.14
CA LEU A 769 44.06 10.27 9.48
C LEU A 769 44.06 9.13 10.52
N PHE A 770 45.26 8.65 10.87
CA PHE A 770 45.69 8.13 12.18
C PHE A 770 46.91 7.22 11.96
N GLY A 771 48.09 7.82 12.05
CA GLY A 771 49.37 7.12 11.92
C GLY A 771 50.55 7.98 12.34
N GLY A 772 50.39 8.78 13.38
CA GLY A 772 51.48 9.51 14.00
C GLY A 772 52.32 8.60 14.90
N MET A 773 53.58 8.42 14.50
CA MET A 773 54.76 8.33 15.38
C MET A 773 55.09 6.97 16.03
N THR A 774 55.96 6.19 15.37
CA THR A 774 57.07 5.51 16.07
C THR A 774 58.31 5.28 15.17
N MET A 775 59.32 6.10 15.45
CA MET A 775 60.78 5.90 15.36
C MET A 775 61.46 4.80 14.50
N PHE A 776 62.50 5.29 13.80
CA PHE A 776 63.89 4.80 13.70
C PHE A 776 64.35 3.90 12.52
N LEU A 777 65.20 4.52 11.69
CA LEU A 777 66.47 4.05 11.08
C LEU A 777 66.58 2.60 10.56
N VAL A 778 66.94 2.44 9.27
CA VAL A 778 68.31 2.03 8.84
C VAL A 778 68.43 2.01 7.30
N ALA A 779 69.44 2.75 6.83
CA ALA A 779 70.26 2.68 5.62
C ALA A 779 69.93 1.77 4.40
N ARG A 780 70.01 2.43 3.23
CA ARG A 780 70.74 2.06 1.99
C ARG A 780 70.84 0.57 1.62
N GLN A 781 70.35 0.24 0.42
CA GLN A 781 71.25 -0.10 -0.70
C GLN A 781 70.56 -0.06 -2.07
N ARG A 782 71.35 0.43 -3.05
CA ARG A 782 71.07 0.55 -4.49
C ARG A 782 70.99 -0.82 -5.17
N ARG A 783 70.20 -0.94 -6.25
CA ARG A 783 70.63 -1.39 -7.61
C ARG A 783 69.40 -1.57 -8.53
N THR A 784 69.24 -0.67 -9.50
CA THR A 784 69.47 -0.85 -10.95
C THR A 784 68.41 -1.68 -11.67
N ILE A 785 67.60 -0.94 -12.45
CA ILE A 785 66.92 -1.36 -13.69
C ILE A 785 68.00 -1.85 -14.70
N PRO A 786 67.68 -2.75 -15.65
CA PRO A 786 67.25 -2.29 -16.98
C PRO A 786 66.14 -3.14 -17.66
N GLU A 787 65.26 -2.40 -18.33
CA GLU A 787 64.70 -2.56 -19.70
C GLU A 787 64.42 -3.96 -20.28
N SER A 788 63.15 -4.18 -20.63
CA SER A 788 62.68 -4.25 -22.03
C SER A 788 61.20 -3.92 -22.12
#